data_AF-A0A9D6DU92-F1
#
_entry.id   AF-A0A9D6DU92-F1
#
_cell.length_a   1.000
_cell.length_b   1.000
_cell.length_c   1.000
_cell.angle_alpha   90.00
_cell.angle_beta   90.00
_cell.angle_gamma   90.00
#
_symmetry.space_group_name_H-M   'P 1'
#
loop_
_entity.id
_entity.type
_entity.pdbx_description
1 polymer ?
#
loop_
_entity_poly.entity_id
_entity_poly.type
_entity_poly.pdbx_seq_one_letter_code
_entity_poly.pdbx_strand_id
1 'polypeptide(L)'
;MKYLLKTSPPLSGTKIDYPKELNASQLAVVTQAEGPCLVLAGAGSGKTRTLVYRVAYLLEKGVRPEEILLVTFTNKAAQEMKGRVEILLQTKAKGLWCGTFHHIGNRILRRYAREAGLEADFGILDEEDSRDLIKTCVKSLPSKPSDARFPKPAVVHSLLSFAVNARRPLEEVVAKNTPYFLRFAGDFEKIRQKYEEKKRRTHNLDYDDLLVKWMELLRSSEGARRSLTGQLRYCLVDEYQDTNRLQHELVSVLSGHHRNLLVVGDDAQSIYSFRAAEVKNILDFPERHEGAKIFKLETNYRSTQTILALANESIRHNVHQFPKTLRSLGAEGALPQLVRVRDMRQQADFVAQRITEMREGGIALPEIAVLFRAHYQAAELELELAKRGIPYLVRGGIRFFEQAHVKDVLAYLRIAANPADELAWSRALTLQPGIGAAYAERIFEEAEKAGGSLERALARDFGAHFSPRVRDGLGSFKRTMKAATGEEAKDRPDRMLEEVLENGYNKHVLLSFDNAQERLEDLRQLVNFAHTYKNLKDFLADVTLREGFRGESLGEASSPDEASEELVLSTIHQAKGLEWRAVFVIRSGRSSTVLRFLSRSFRRGFMRKSRSKRAPKRKPFTWIRKGRSMSLNRKGALATVFLVVVIDLMGFGIVLPLLPFYASEFRVSAVGIGILYSIYSLAQLLFSPVWGRFSDRVGRRPIMLLSTLGAALAYLLFAFSHSFAMLFLSRLIAGVMGGNVSTAQAYVADVTEAKDRAKGMGLIGAAFGIGFVIGPALATLLIHSSVQEALVRMSPPFAAEFFSHNPYALPGLFAALLSFLSFILVLTLLPETAPVLKKGQAAPRTTLLDRRFWAGLRGGPGASERRLLPYLLISLFLISVGHSSLYSAFPLFCKRRLNLPPDAVGLLFTVMGIIAILVQGGLIRVLQKRTDEKKLYVTGCALMALGLFLIPFARSQGQLIAYLAVMALGASLNGPTLNSLISQQAGPSEIGSLMGISQGMAALGRVVGPTWGGILFGLSFWAPFLATAVLVFFTVLMALRLGSSEAAKTR
;
A
#
# COMPACT_ATOMS: atom_id res chain seq x y z
N MET A 1 12.62 64.64 -37.97
CA MET A 1 12.06 64.35 -36.63
C MET A 1 12.98 63.38 -35.90
N LYS A 2 13.62 63.77 -34.79
CA LYS A 2 14.37 62.86 -33.91
C LYS A 2 13.40 62.30 -32.87
N TYR A 3 13.16 61.01 -32.92
CA TYR A 3 12.39 60.32 -31.88
C TYR A 3 13.30 60.10 -30.67
N LEU A 4 13.08 60.87 -29.60
CA LEU A 4 13.67 60.62 -28.30
C LEU A 4 12.79 59.59 -27.57
N LEU A 5 13.35 58.42 -27.25
CA LEU A 5 12.71 57.50 -26.32
C LEU A 5 12.59 58.21 -24.97
N LYS A 6 11.36 58.48 -24.51
CA LYS A 6 11.10 58.87 -23.12
C LYS A 6 11.37 57.66 -22.23
N THR A 7 12.61 57.47 -21.80
CA THR A 7 12.87 56.65 -20.61
C THR A 7 12.22 57.36 -19.42
N SER A 8 11.42 56.64 -18.65
CA SER A 8 10.82 57.18 -17.43
C SER A 8 11.94 57.79 -16.56
N PRO A 9 11.75 58.98 -15.98
CA PRO A 9 12.74 59.55 -15.08
C PRO A 9 13.00 58.55 -13.93
N PRO A 10 14.23 58.48 -13.40
CA PRO A 10 14.49 57.69 -12.20
C PRO A 10 13.54 58.18 -11.11
N LEU A 11 12.77 57.27 -10.52
CA LEU A 11 11.87 57.56 -9.42
C LEU A 11 12.72 58.05 -8.24
N SER A 12 12.87 59.37 -8.07
CA SER A 12 13.48 59.93 -6.86
C SER A 12 12.44 59.89 -5.74
N GLY A 13 12.23 58.69 -5.19
CA GLY A 13 11.34 58.40 -4.07
C GLY A 13 10.82 56.96 -4.13
N THR A 14 10.72 56.31 -2.97
CA THR A 14 10.01 55.04 -2.84
C THR A 14 8.50 55.29 -2.94
N LYS A 15 7.78 54.59 -3.82
CA LYS A 15 6.31 54.72 -3.94
C LYS A 15 5.60 54.03 -2.78
N ILE A 16 6.21 53.01 -2.19
CA ILE A 16 5.66 52.28 -1.05
C ILE A 16 6.05 53.00 0.25
N ASP A 17 5.08 53.24 1.13
CA ASP A 17 5.29 53.74 2.49
C ASP A 17 5.73 52.59 3.42
N TYR A 18 7.00 52.20 3.33
CA TYR A 18 7.55 51.07 4.11
C TYR A 18 7.36 51.20 5.63
N PRO A 19 7.57 52.38 6.27
CA PRO A 19 7.33 52.54 7.71
C PRO A 19 5.90 52.26 8.15
N LYS A 20 4.90 52.51 7.30
CA LYS A 20 3.50 52.21 7.59
C LYS A 20 3.18 50.71 7.43
N GLU A 21 3.87 50.04 6.51
CA GLU A 21 3.59 48.64 6.15
C GLU A 21 4.36 47.61 7.00
N LEU A 22 5.44 48.02 7.67
CA LEU A 22 6.38 47.13 8.36
C LEU A 22 6.66 47.61 9.78
N ASN A 23 6.86 46.67 10.70
CA ASN A 23 7.34 47.02 12.04
C ASN A 23 8.83 47.47 12.00
N ALA A 24 9.32 48.06 13.08
CA ALA A 24 10.70 48.56 13.15
C ALA A 24 11.78 47.51 12.80
N SER A 25 11.64 46.27 13.29
CA SER A 25 12.60 45.19 13.00
C SER A 25 12.58 44.73 11.54
N GLN A 26 11.39 44.65 10.93
CA GLN A 26 11.22 44.30 9.51
C GLN A 26 11.70 45.45 8.60
N LEU A 27 11.38 46.69 8.97
CA LEU A 27 11.83 47.90 8.27
C LEU A 27 13.36 47.99 8.27
N ALA A 28 14.01 47.68 9.39
CA ALA A 28 15.46 47.64 9.49
C ALA A 28 16.06 46.62 8.50
N VAL A 29 15.50 45.41 8.39
CA VAL A 29 15.93 44.43 7.38
C VAL A 29 15.73 44.98 5.97
N VAL A 30 14.58 45.57 5.67
CA VAL A 30 14.26 46.06 4.32
C VAL A 30 15.18 47.20 3.89
N THR A 31 15.53 48.10 4.81
CA THR A 31 16.23 49.36 4.49
C THR A 31 17.74 49.34 4.78
N GLN A 32 18.23 48.48 5.67
CA GLN A 32 19.61 48.53 6.19
C GLN A 32 20.44 47.25 5.93
N ALA A 33 19.84 46.21 5.32
CA ALA A 33 20.50 44.93 5.07
C ALA A 33 21.43 44.95 3.84
N GLU A 34 22.49 45.75 3.94
CA GLU A 34 23.64 45.77 3.02
C GLU A 34 24.80 44.92 3.56
N GLY A 35 25.52 44.23 2.67
CA GLY A 35 26.53 43.24 3.02
C GLY A 35 25.94 41.90 3.49
N PRO A 36 26.73 41.02 4.13
CA PRO A 36 26.24 39.75 4.64
C PRO A 36 25.26 39.99 5.80
N CYS A 37 24.05 39.44 5.70
CA CYS A 37 22.98 39.64 6.66
C CYS A 37 22.29 38.33 7.01
N LEU A 38 22.16 38.04 8.30
CA LEU A 38 21.40 36.93 8.84
C LEU A 38 20.12 37.47 9.49
N VAL A 39 18.96 37.08 8.97
CA VAL A 39 17.66 37.41 9.55
C VAL A 39 17.14 36.19 10.32
N LEU A 40 17.31 36.22 11.64
CA LEU A 40 16.78 35.23 12.57
C LEU A 40 15.32 35.52 12.85
N ALA A 41 14.45 34.74 12.24
CA ALA A 41 13.04 35.06 12.24
C ALA A 41 12.21 33.86 12.68
N GLY A 42 11.53 34.03 13.83
CA GLY A 42 10.70 32.98 14.41
C GLY A 42 9.59 32.46 13.50
N ALA A 43 8.87 31.44 13.95
CA ALA A 43 7.61 31.07 13.33
C ALA A 43 6.67 32.28 13.32
N GLY A 44 5.98 32.53 12.20
CA GLY A 44 4.96 33.57 12.10
C GLY A 44 5.42 35.02 12.30
N SER A 45 6.72 35.32 12.19
CA SER A 45 7.24 36.68 12.36
C SER A 45 7.28 37.54 11.09
N GLY A 46 6.72 37.01 10.00
CA GLY A 46 6.64 37.71 8.71
C GLY A 46 7.89 37.57 7.84
N LYS A 47 8.70 36.51 7.98
CA LYS A 47 9.86 36.17 7.13
C LYS A 47 9.65 36.49 5.64
N THR A 48 8.64 35.84 5.06
CA THR A 48 8.29 35.98 3.64
C THR A 48 7.88 37.40 3.29
N ARG A 49 7.15 38.10 4.17
CA ARG A 49 6.77 39.51 3.98
C ARG A 49 8.02 40.38 3.94
N THR A 50 8.95 40.20 4.88
CA THR A 50 10.22 40.94 4.91
C THR A 50 11.04 40.74 3.64
N LEU A 51 11.17 39.50 3.14
CA LEU A 51 11.88 39.22 1.88
C LEU A 51 11.22 39.88 0.67
N VAL A 52 9.90 39.76 0.54
CA VAL A 52 9.13 40.37 -0.55
C VAL A 52 9.31 41.90 -0.56
N TYR A 53 9.18 42.54 0.60
CA TYR A 53 9.38 44.00 0.70
C TYR A 53 10.85 44.40 0.49
N ARG A 54 11.83 43.56 0.85
CA ARG A 54 13.24 43.83 0.54
C ARG A 54 13.49 43.80 -0.97
N VAL A 55 12.92 42.85 -1.70
CA VAL A 55 13.04 42.81 -3.17
C VAL A 55 12.35 44.03 -3.79
N ALA A 56 11.13 44.37 -3.34
CA ALA A 56 10.43 45.56 -3.82
C ALA A 56 11.26 46.83 -3.58
N TYR A 57 11.85 46.98 -2.39
CA TYR A 57 12.70 48.11 -2.03
C TYR A 57 13.94 48.21 -2.91
N LEU A 58 14.64 47.10 -3.16
CA LEU A 58 15.81 47.08 -4.06
C LEU A 58 15.44 47.53 -5.47
N LEU A 59 14.31 47.06 -6.00
CA LEU A 59 13.81 47.44 -7.32
C LEU A 59 13.44 48.93 -7.39
N GLU A 60 12.79 49.48 -6.36
CA GLU A 60 12.49 50.93 -6.28
C GLU A 60 13.75 51.79 -6.14
N LYS A 61 14.82 51.25 -5.53
CA LYS A 61 16.14 51.89 -5.46
C LYS A 61 16.95 51.78 -6.76
N GLY A 62 16.37 51.22 -7.83
CA GLY A 62 16.98 51.16 -9.15
C GLY A 62 17.86 49.94 -9.40
N VAL A 63 17.83 48.92 -8.53
CA VAL A 63 18.47 47.63 -8.81
C VAL A 63 17.68 46.93 -9.92
N ARG A 64 18.37 46.40 -10.93
CA ARG A 64 17.67 45.70 -12.02
C ARG A 64 17.19 44.32 -11.54
N PRO A 65 16.01 43.84 -11.97
CA PRO A 65 15.51 42.53 -11.55
C PRO A 65 16.49 41.38 -11.81
N GLU A 66 17.22 41.44 -12.92
CA GLU A 66 18.21 40.45 -13.33
C GLU A 66 19.47 40.40 -12.45
N GLU A 67 19.64 41.37 -11.55
CA GLU A 67 20.72 41.44 -10.56
C GLU A 67 20.34 40.85 -9.20
N ILE A 68 19.11 40.36 -9.06
CA ILE A 68 18.56 39.81 -7.82
C ILE A 68 18.31 38.31 -7.99
N LEU A 69 18.93 37.52 -7.11
CA LEU A 69 18.65 36.09 -6.92
C LEU A 69 17.81 35.90 -5.64
N LEU A 70 16.60 35.35 -5.78
CA LEU A 70 15.72 34.97 -4.69
C LEU A 70 15.52 33.45 -4.70
N VAL A 71 16.14 32.76 -3.74
CA VAL A 71 16.07 31.31 -3.60
C VAL A 71 15.14 30.91 -2.45
N THR A 72 14.29 29.92 -2.70
CA THR A 72 13.34 29.38 -1.71
C THR A 72 13.37 27.85 -1.72
N PHE A 73 12.73 27.20 -0.74
CA PHE A 73 12.72 25.74 -0.65
C PHE A 73 11.71 25.06 -1.60
N THR A 74 10.64 25.75 -2.02
CA THR A 74 9.58 25.16 -2.88
C THR A 74 9.23 26.07 -4.05
N ASN A 75 8.89 25.48 -5.20
CA ASN A 75 8.48 26.28 -6.38
C ASN A 75 7.23 27.12 -6.10
N LYS A 76 6.28 26.61 -5.28
CA LYS A 76 5.09 27.37 -4.88
C LYS A 76 5.46 28.64 -4.12
N ALA A 77 6.36 28.55 -3.15
CA ALA A 77 6.82 29.70 -2.38
C ALA A 77 7.53 30.73 -3.29
N ALA A 78 8.36 30.28 -4.23
CA ALA A 78 9.01 31.16 -5.21
C ALA A 78 7.99 31.93 -6.07
N GLN A 79 6.97 31.25 -6.62
CA GLN A 79 5.94 31.89 -7.44
C GLN A 79 5.06 32.84 -6.61
N GLU A 80 4.69 32.45 -5.39
CA GLU A 80 3.93 33.31 -4.47
C GLU A 80 4.71 34.58 -4.11
N MET A 81 6.00 34.46 -3.77
CA MET A 81 6.85 35.61 -3.46
C MET A 81 6.99 36.53 -4.68
N LYS A 82 7.25 35.97 -5.86
CA LYS A 82 7.35 36.74 -7.11
C LYS A 82 6.05 37.48 -7.40
N GLY A 83 4.91 36.79 -7.35
CA GLY A 83 3.59 37.40 -7.56
C GLY A 83 3.31 38.54 -6.56
N ARG A 84 3.67 38.37 -5.30
CA ARG A 84 3.54 39.43 -4.28
C ARG A 84 4.42 40.65 -4.57
N VAL A 85 5.65 40.45 -5.04
CA VAL A 85 6.51 41.57 -5.48
C VAL A 85 5.87 42.31 -6.66
N GLU A 86 5.35 41.58 -7.64
CA GLU A 86 4.69 42.18 -8.82
C GLU A 86 3.43 42.96 -8.46
N ILE A 87 2.63 42.46 -7.52
CA ILE A 87 1.45 43.15 -6.98
C ILE A 87 1.86 44.43 -6.24
N LEU A 88 2.86 44.37 -5.36
CA LEU A 88 3.32 45.55 -4.60
C LEU A 88 3.85 46.66 -5.51
N LEU A 89 4.56 46.29 -6.58
CA LEU A 89 5.15 47.25 -7.52
C LEU A 89 4.21 47.63 -8.68
N GLN A 90 3.05 46.95 -8.80
CA GLN A 90 2.12 47.06 -9.93
C GLN A 90 2.80 46.89 -11.30
N THR A 91 3.84 46.06 -11.37
CA THR A 91 4.61 45.79 -12.60
C THR A 91 5.22 44.40 -12.58
N LYS A 92 5.48 43.84 -13.76
CA LYS A 92 6.11 42.52 -13.87
C LYS A 92 7.61 42.61 -13.56
N ALA A 93 8.11 41.72 -12.70
CA ALA A 93 9.52 41.61 -12.35
C ALA A 93 10.25 40.73 -13.39
N LYS A 94 10.21 41.15 -14.67
CA LYS A 94 10.85 40.42 -15.77
C LYS A 94 12.36 40.36 -15.54
N GLY A 95 12.93 39.16 -15.62
CA GLY A 95 14.37 38.93 -15.42
C GLY A 95 14.77 38.51 -14.00
N LEU A 96 13.90 38.68 -12.99
CA LEU A 96 14.17 38.24 -11.61
C LEU A 96 14.50 36.75 -11.56
N TRP A 97 15.63 36.41 -10.93
CA TRP A 97 16.01 35.03 -10.67
C TRP A 97 15.31 34.53 -9.42
N CYS A 98 14.06 34.08 -9.55
CA CYS A 98 13.29 33.53 -8.45
C CYS A 98 13.02 32.04 -8.67
N GLY A 99 13.32 31.19 -7.69
CA GLY A 99 13.09 29.75 -7.80
C GLY A 99 13.65 28.93 -6.63
N THR A 100 13.64 27.61 -6.79
CA THR A 100 14.39 26.69 -5.93
C THR A 100 15.84 26.57 -6.40
N PHE A 101 16.73 26.06 -5.55
CA PHE A 101 18.12 25.77 -5.94
C PHE A 101 18.20 24.93 -7.23
N HIS A 102 17.38 23.89 -7.34
CA HIS A 102 17.34 23.02 -8.51
C HIS A 102 16.82 23.74 -9.77
N HIS A 103 15.76 24.55 -9.63
CA HIS A 103 15.22 25.32 -10.76
C HIS A 103 16.24 26.34 -11.28
N ILE A 104 16.92 27.05 -10.38
CA ILE A 104 17.98 27.99 -10.74
C ILE A 104 19.19 27.25 -11.35
N GLY A 105 19.60 26.13 -10.77
CA GLY A 105 20.66 25.27 -11.29
C GLY A 105 20.37 24.80 -12.71
N ASN A 106 19.17 24.27 -12.97
CA ASN A 106 18.72 23.89 -14.32
C ASN A 106 18.79 25.07 -15.30
N ARG A 107 18.28 26.25 -14.92
CA ARG A 107 18.32 27.45 -15.77
C ARG A 107 19.75 27.89 -16.10
N ILE A 108 20.66 27.82 -15.13
CA ILE A 108 22.07 28.18 -15.31
C ILE A 108 22.78 27.13 -16.19
N LEU A 109 22.60 25.86 -15.91
CA LEU A 109 23.24 24.77 -16.66
C LEU A 109 22.78 24.75 -18.12
N ARG A 110 21.50 25.03 -18.41
CA ARG A 110 21.05 25.17 -19.80
C ARG A 110 21.66 26.36 -20.52
N ARG A 111 21.89 27.47 -19.81
CA ARG A 111 22.53 28.68 -20.37
C ARG A 111 24.02 28.46 -20.65
N TYR A 112 24.73 27.77 -19.76
CA TYR A 112 26.17 27.54 -19.83
C TYR A 112 26.49 26.06 -20.10
N ALA A 113 25.68 25.40 -20.92
CA ALA A 113 25.76 23.95 -21.11
C ALA A 113 27.14 23.53 -21.64
N ARG A 114 27.64 24.26 -22.63
CA ARG A 114 28.96 24.01 -23.24
C ARG A 114 30.08 24.13 -22.22
N GLU A 115 30.08 25.17 -21.39
CA GLU A 115 31.09 25.35 -20.33
C GLU A 115 30.97 24.32 -19.21
N ALA A 116 29.75 23.80 -18.98
CA ALA A 116 29.51 22.73 -18.01
C ALA A 116 29.86 21.33 -18.57
N GLY A 117 30.27 21.21 -19.83
CA GLY A 117 30.49 19.91 -20.49
C GLY A 117 29.21 19.12 -20.70
N LEU A 118 28.09 19.82 -20.89
CA LEU A 118 26.75 19.28 -21.07
C LEU A 118 26.17 19.74 -22.40
N GLU A 119 25.21 18.99 -22.91
CA GLU A 119 24.33 19.45 -23.98
C GLU A 119 23.15 20.21 -23.38
N ALA A 120 22.69 21.28 -24.03
CA ALA A 120 21.67 22.17 -23.45
C ALA A 120 20.30 21.50 -23.25
N ASP A 121 20.11 20.32 -23.83
CA ASP A 121 18.89 19.52 -23.85
C ASP A 121 18.97 18.24 -23.00
N PHE A 122 19.88 18.19 -22.02
CA PHE A 122 19.91 17.12 -21.04
C PHE A 122 18.51 16.88 -20.41
N GLY A 123 18.19 15.60 -20.20
CA GLY A 123 17.00 15.16 -19.48
C GLY A 123 17.18 15.27 -17.97
N ILE A 124 16.08 15.37 -17.22
CA ILE A 124 16.09 15.40 -15.76
C ILE A 124 15.39 14.15 -15.26
N LEU A 125 16.07 13.36 -14.42
CA LEU A 125 15.51 12.17 -13.77
C LEU A 125 14.78 12.58 -12.50
N ASP A 126 13.55 12.08 -12.33
CA ASP A 126 12.85 12.20 -11.06
C ASP A 126 13.36 11.16 -10.03
N GLU A 127 12.79 11.18 -8.83
CA GLU A 127 13.22 10.29 -7.75
C GLU A 127 12.92 8.80 -8.02
N GLU A 128 11.85 8.47 -8.75
CA GLU A 128 11.52 7.09 -9.10
C GLU A 128 12.43 6.59 -10.22
N ASP A 129 12.64 7.40 -11.24
CA ASP A 129 13.52 7.10 -12.36
C ASP A 129 14.96 6.89 -11.88
N SER A 130 15.43 7.75 -10.97
CA SER A 130 16.75 7.59 -10.34
C SER A 130 16.88 6.27 -9.59
N ARG A 131 15.82 5.85 -8.87
CA ARG A 131 15.79 4.54 -8.18
C ARG A 131 15.76 3.36 -9.15
N ASP A 132 15.05 3.48 -10.27
CA ASP A 132 14.99 2.45 -11.31
C ASP A 132 16.31 2.33 -12.06
N LEU A 133 16.98 3.45 -12.34
CA LEU A 133 18.32 3.43 -12.92
C LEU A 133 19.32 2.77 -11.95
N ILE A 134 19.28 3.09 -10.65
CA ILE A 134 20.07 2.39 -9.60
C ILE A 134 19.77 0.89 -9.58
N LYS A 135 18.52 0.48 -9.75
CA LYS A 135 18.13 -0.94 -9.82
C LYS A 135 18.78 -1.63 -11.03
N THR A 136 18.93 -0.96 -12.18
CA THR A 136 19.70 -1.51 -13.31
C THR A 136 21.18 -1.63 -12.97
N CYS A 137 21.78 -0.62 -12.31
CA CYS A 137 23.19 -0.66 -11.88
C CYS A 137 23.47 -1.81 -10.92
N VAL A 138 22.59 -2.04 -9.94
CA VAL A 138 22.68 -3.17 -8.99
C VAL A 138 22.64 -4.52 -9.71
N LYS A 139 21.74 -4.68 -10.69
CA LYS A 139 21.63 -5.92 -11.48
C LYS A 139 22.88 -6.22 -12.31
N SER A 140 23.58 -5.18 -12.74
CA SER A 140 24.78 -5.27 -13.59
C SER A 140 26.07 -5.59 -12.82
N LEU A 141 26.02 -5.77 -11.49
CA LEU A 141 27.21 -6.12 -10.71
C LEU A 141 27.66 -7.57 -11.03
N PRO A 142 28.96 -7.81 -11.24
CA PRO A 142 29.48 -9.14 -11.61
C PRO A 142 29.19 -10.19 -10.54
N SER A 143 29.39 -9.82 -9.28
CA SER A 143 28.86 -10.51 -8.12
C SER A 143 27.49 -9.92 -7.82
N LYS A 144 26.41 -10.57 -8.26
CA LYS A 144 25.12 -10.33 -7.60
C LYS A 144 25.39 -10.51 -6.11
N PRO A 145 25.06 -9.54 -5.24
CA PRO A 145 25.02 -9.84 -3.83
C PRO A 145 23.89 -10.88 -3.67
N SER A 146 24.26 -12.16 -3.72
CA SER A 146 23.41 -13.32 -3.46
C SER A 146 22.90 -13.32 -2.01
N ASP A 147 23.43 -12.39 -1.24
CA ASP A 147 23.03 -12.08 0.11
C ASP A 147 21.66 -11.40 0.15
N ALA A 148 20.67 -12.10 0.69
CA ALA A 148 19.34 -11.55 1.02
C ALA A 148 19.38 -10.30 1.92
N ARG A 149 20.56 -9.96 2.49
CA ARG A 149 20.82 -8.78 3.33
C ARG A 149 21.23 -7.52 2.55
N PHE A 150 21.45 -7.59 1.23
CA PHE A 150 21.76 -6.39 0.44
C PHE A 150 20.58 -5.41 0.40
N PRO A 151 20.81 -4.09 0.59
CA PRO A 151 19.72 -3.13 0.63
C PRO A 151 18.98 -3.01 -0.71
N LYS A 152 17.68 -2.69 -0.63
CA LYS A 152 16.88 -2.41 -1.82
C LYS A 152 17.42 -1.18 -2.57
N PRO A 153 17.24 -1.07 -3.90
CA PRO A 153 17.70 0.07 -4.70
C PRO A 153 17.35 1.46 -4.14
N ALA A 154 16.15 1.62 -3.58
CA ALA A 154 15.73 2.89 -2.97
C ALA A 154 16.60 3.30 -1.76
N VAL A 155 17.08 2.33 -0.98
CA VAL A 155 17.98 2.59 0.16
C VAL A 155 19.37 2.97 -0.35
N VAL A 156 19.87 2.28 -1.38
CA VAL A 156 21.15 2.61 -2.01
C VAL A 156 21.13 4.02 -2.58
N HIS A 157 20.11 4.36 -3.37
CA HIS A 157 19.90 5.71 -3.90
C HIS A 157 19.91 6.77 -2.79
N SER A 158 19.17 6.54 -1.69
CA SER A 158 19.11 7.48 -0.56
C SER A 158 20.48 7.69 0.10
N LEU A 159 21.33 6.66 0.18
CA LEU A 159 22.68 6.78 0.76
C LEU A 159 23.61 7.58 -0.16
N LEU A 160 23.55 7.31 -1.47
CA LEU A 160 24.32 8.04 -2.49
C LEU A 160 23.95 9.52 -2.49
N SER A 161 22.65 9.81 -2.59
CA SER A 161 22.13 11.18 -2.58
C SER A 161 22.49 11.93 -1.29
N PHE A 162 22.38 11.27 -0.13
CA PHE A 162 22.81 11.88 1.14
C PHE A 162 24.30 12.22 1.14
N ALA A 163 25.16 11.34 0.63
CA ALA A 163 26.61 11.58 0.57
C ALA A 163 26.98 12.77 -0.31
N VAL A 164 26.34 12.89 -1.48
CA VAL A 164 26.52 14.02 -2.39
C VAL A 164 26.11 15.34 -1.73
N ASN A 165 24.90 15.39 -1.17
CA ASN A 165 24.35 16.61 -0.54
C ASN A 165 25.09 17.00 0.74
N ALA A 166 25.55 16.02 1.52
CA ALA A 166 26.36 16.25 2.73
C ALA A 166 27.80 16.66 2.42
N ARG A 167 28.26 16.49 1.16
CA ARG A 167 29.66 16.67 0.75
C ARG A 167 30.61 15.81 1.60
N ARG A 168 30.25 14.54 1.79
CA ARG A 168 31.05 13.57 2.55
C ARG A 168 31.30 12.29 1.75
N PRO A 169 32.43 11.60 1.98
CA PRO A 169 32.67 10.29 1.41
C PRO A 169 31.52 9.32 1.73
N LEU A 170 31.11 8.53 0.74
CA LEU A 170 30.02 7.58 0.88
C LEU A 170 30.27 6.58 2.02
N GLU A 171 31.50 6.11 2.17
CA GLU A 171 31.90 5.19 3.23
C GLU A 171 31.66 5.77 4.63
N GLU A 172 32.01 7.05 4.85
CA GLU A 172 31.78 7.73 6.12
C GLU A 172 30.27 7.85 6.43
N VAL A 173 29.48 8.19 5.41
CA VAL A 173 28.02 8.27 5.53
C VAL A 173 27.42 6.93 5.88
N VAL A 174 27.85 5.85 5.23
CA VAL A 174 27.38 4.50 5.52
C VAL A 174 27.80 4.09 6.93
N ALA A 175 29.06 4.29 7.32
CA ALA A 175 29.58 3.97 8.64
C ALA A 175 28.80 4.68 9.76
N LYS A 176 28.44 5.94 9.55
CA LYS A 176 27.74 6.76 10.55
C LYS A 176 26.23 6.50 10.60
N ASN A 177 25.56 6.52 9.44
CA ASN A 177 24.10 6.51 9.38
C ASN A 177 23.52 5.09 9.35
N THR A 178 24.24 4.16 8.73
CA THR A 178 23.79 2.77 8.55
C THR A 178 24.95 1.77 8.67
N PRO A 179 25.63 1.68 9.85
CA PRO A 179 26.86 0.90 10.01
C PRO A 179 26.75 -0.56 9.55
N TYR A 180 25.55 -1.14 9.65
CA TYR A 180 25.26 -2.49 9.17
C TYR A 180 25.62 -2.72 7.68
N PHE A 181 25.49 -1.69 6.85
CA PHE A 181 25.78 -1.73 5.42
C PHE A 181 27.23 -1.41 5.06
N LEU A 182 28.10 -1.12 6.04
CA LEU A 182 29.51 -0.79 5.78
C LEU A 182 30.25 -1.89 5.01
N ARG A 183 29.88 -3.16 5.26
CA ARG A 183 30.37 -4.33 4.52
C ARG A 183 30.16 -4.26 3.00
N PHE A 184 29.19 -3.45 2.55
CA PHE A 184 28.84 -3.27 1.14
C PHE A 184 29.34 -1.92 0.58
N ALA A 185 30.17 -1.18 1.32
CA ALA A 185 30.63 0.15 0.90
C ALA A 185 31.33 0.12 -0.47
N GLY A 186 32.17 -0.89 -0.73
CA GLY A 186 32.81 -1.08 -2.03
C GLY A 186 31.82 -1.38 -3.16
N ASP A 187 30.72 -2.08 -2.88
CA ASP A 187 29.67 -2.33 -3.87
C ASP A 187 28.86 -1.06 -4.15
N PHE A 188 28.57 -0.25 -3.13
CA PHE A 188 27.90 1.04 -3.32
C PHE A 188 28.73 2.00 -4.15
N GLU A 189 30.05 1.98 -3.97
CA GLU A 189 30.97 2.81 -4.77
C GLU A 189 30.99 2.36 -6.24
N LYS A 190 31.01 1.04 -6.51
CA LYS A 190 30.85 0.52 -7.88
C LYS A 190 29.49 0.89 -8.48
N ILE A 191 28.42 0.83 -7.69
CA ILE A 191 27.07 1.24 -8.13
C ILE A 191 27.05 2.72 -8.46
N ARG A 192 27.65 3.57 -7.62
CA ARG A 192 27.78 5.01 -7.85
C ARG A 192 28.48 5.29 -9.17
N GLN A 193 29.62 4.66 -9.43
CA GLN A 193 30.37 4.84 -10.68
C GLN A 193 29.55 4.46 -11.91
N LYS A 194 28.89 3.30 -11.88
CA LYS A 194 27.99 2.85 -12.96
C LYS A 194 26.78 3.76 -13.14
N TYR A 195 26.23 4.29 -12.05
CA TYR A 195 25.10 5.21 -12.08
C TYR A 195 25.48 6.52 -12.77
N GLU A 196 26.63 7.10 -12.40
CA GLU A 196 27.18 8.30 -13.07
C GLU A 196 27.51 8.04 -14.54
N GLU A 197 28.09 6.89 -14.88
CA GLU A 197 28.38 6.51 -16.26
C GLU A 197 27.10 6.39 -17.10
N LYS A 198 26.07 5.72 -16.58
CA LYS A 198 24.78 5.59 -17.27
C LYS A 198 24.09 6.93 -17.46
N LYS A 199 24.07 7.79 -16.42
CA LYS A 199 23.52 9.16 -16.52
C LYS A 199 24.22 9.95 -17.62
N ARG A 200 25.56 9.94 -17.65
CA ARG A 200 26.36 10.59 -18.69
C ARG A 200 26.06 10.04 -20.08
N ARG A 201 26.04 8.73 -20.25
CA ARG A 201 25.78 8.08 -21.55
C ARG A 201 24.37 8.38 -22.09
N THR A 202 23.39 8.53 -21.21
CA THR A 202 21.99 8.80 -21.58
C THR A 202 21.64 10.29 -21.56
N HIS A 203 22.64 11.17 -21.42
CA HIS A 203 22.46 12.63 -21.38
C HIS A 203 21.41 13.08 -20.34
N ASN A 204 21.41 12.44 -19.17
CA ASN A 204 20.46 12.70 -18.10
C ASN A 204 21.16 13.16 -16.83
N LEU A 205 20.53 14.09 -16.11
CA LEU A 205 20.94 14.57 -14.79
C LEU A 205 19.83 14.25 -13.77
N ASP A 206 20.19 13.88 -12.55
CA ASP A 206 19.24 13.85 -11.43
C ASP A 206 19.20 15.20 -10.69
N TYR A 207 18.41 15.30 -9.62
CA TYR A 207 18.36 16.55 -8.83
C TYR A 207 19.70 16.89 -8.17
N ASP A 208 20.44 15.90 -7.70
CA ASP A 208 21.72 16.16 -7.01
C ASP A 208 22.75 16.69 -8.03
N ASP A 209 22.74 16.15 -9.25
CA ASP A 209 23.58 16.60 -10.35
C ASP A 209 23.35 18.06 -10.72
N LEU A 210 22.11 18.54 -10.68
CA LEU A 210 21.82 19.96 -10.97
C LEU A 210 22.60 20.90 -10.03
N LEU A 211 22.84 20.48 -8.79
CA LEU A 211 23.62 21.26 -7.83
C LEU A 211 25.12 21.01 -7.99
N VAL A 212 25.52 19.75 -8.20
CA VAL A 212 26.93 19.36 -8.36
C VAL A 212 27.51 19.97 -9.62
N LYS A 213 26.85 19.82 -10.77
CA LYS A 213 27.29 20.39 -12.06
C LYS A 213 27.29 21.90 -12.03
N TRP A 214 26.35 22.53 -11.33
CA TRP A 214 26.37 23.98 -11.16
C TRP A 214 27.59 24.43 -10.35
N MET A 215 27.90 23.74 -9.26
CA MET A 215 29.11 24.02 -8.48
C MET A 215 30.39 23.74 -9.29
N GLU A 216 30.43 22.67 -10.08
CA GLU A 216 31.54 22.36 -10.97
C GLU A 216 31.75 23.47 -12.00
N LEU A 217 30.68 23.92 -12.68
CA LEU A 217 30.71 25.05 -13.62
C LEU A 217 31.31 26.31 -12.99
N LEU A 218 30.90 26.65 -11.77
CA LEU A 218 31.43 27.81 -11.06
C LEU A 218 32.92 27.66 -10.69
N ARG A 219 33.43 26.44 -10.55
CA ARG A 219 34.83 26.17 -10.23
C ARG A 219 35.72 26.05 -11.47
N SER A 220 35.23 25.43 -12.54
CA SER A 220 36.00 25.14 -13.74
C SER A 220 35.98 26.28 -14.77
N SER A 221 34.86 27.01 -14.88
CA SER A 221 34.70 28.10 -15.85
C SER A 221 34.77 29.46 -15.18
N GLU A 222 35.94 30.10 -15.26
CA GLU A 222 36.11 31.45 -14.72
C GLU A 222 35.19 32.47 -15.41
N GLY A 223 34.97 32.33 -16.72
CA GLY A 223 34.08 33.21 -17.48
C GLY A 223 32.63 33.13 -17.00
N ALA A 224 32.10 31.91 -16.85
CA ALA A 224 30.74 31.71 -16.35
C ALA A 224 30.62 32.20 -14.90
N ARG A 225 31.61 31.91 -14.04
CA ARG A 225 31.66 32.42 -12.67
C ARG A 225 31.62 33.94 -12.64
N ARG A 226 32.55 34.64 -13.32
CA ARG A 226 32.62 36.11 -13.34
C ARG A 226 31.33 36.73 -13.89
N SER A 227 30.75 36.14 -14.94
CA SER A 227 29.47 36.59 -15.51
C SER A 227 28.34 36.50 -14.49
N LEU A 228 28.19 35.35 -13.83
CA LEU A 228 27.14 35.11 -12.83
C LEU A 228 27.34 35.96 -11.57
N THR A 229 28.56 35.98 -11.00
CA THR A 229 28.84 36.77 -9.79
C THR A 229 28.82 38.27 -10.03
N GLY A 230 29.18 38.71 -11.25
CA GLY A 230 29.08 40.11 -11.65
C GLY A 230 27.61 40.53 -11.82
N GLN A 231 26.79 39.68 -12.46
CA GLN A 231 25.37 39.93 -12.67
C GLN A 231 24.58 39.91 -11.36
N LEU A 232 24.73 38.87 -10.53
CA LEU A 232 23.90 38.64 -9.34
C LEU A 232 24.39 39.46 -8.14
N ARG A 233 24.05 40.75 -8.12
CA ARG A 233 24.44 41.70 -7.08
C ARG A 233 23.85 41.38 -5.71
N TYR A 234 22.61 40.91 -5.63
CA TYR A 234 21.94 40.58 -4.37
C TYR A 234 21.47 39.12 -4.36
N CYS A 235 21.94 38.35 -3.38
CA CYS A 235 21.51 36.97 -3.16
C CYS A 235 20.65 36.91 -1.89
N LEU A 236 19.37 36.58 -2.04
CA LEU A 236 18.40 36.42 -0.97
C LEU A 236 17.99 34.95 -0.87
N VAL A 237 18.14 34.36 0.32
CA VAL A 237 17.86 32.94 0.54
C VAL A 237 16.86 32.79 1.69
N ASP A 238 15.70 32.22 1.40
CA ASP A 238 14.70 31.85 2.41
C ASP A 238 14.95 30.43 2.94
N GLU A 239 14.42 30.13 4.13
CA GLU A 239 14.50 28.83 4.81
C GLU A 239 15.94 28.29 4.95
N TYR A 240 16.89 29.18 5.24
CA TYR A 240 18.33 28.88 5.20
C TYR A 240 18.76 27.74 6.14
N GLN A 241 18.04 27.51 7.24
CA GLN A 241 18.32 26.41 8.16
C GLN A 241 18.14 25.01 7.57
N ASP A 242 17.44 24.90 6.44
CA ASP A 242 17.17 23.64 5.74
C ASP A 242 18.09 23.45 4.52
N THR A 243 19.09 24.32 4.35
CA THR A 243 20.11 24.17 3.30
C THR A 243 21.11 23.08 3.65
N ASN A 244 21.52 22.31 2.64
CA ASN A 244 22.66 21.40 2.76
C ASN A 244 24.00 22.13 2.50
N ARG A 245 25.11 21.42 2.70
CA ARG A 245 26.45 22.02 2.54
C ARG A 245 26.73 22.50 1.12
N LEU A 246 26.29 21.75 0.10
CA LEU A 246 26.46 22.12 -1.30
C LEU A 246 25.70 23.39 -1.68
N GLN A 247 24.45 23.52 -1.21
CA GLN A 247 23.62 24.71 -1.42
C GLN A 247 24.21 25.94 -0.74
N HIS A 248 24.73 25.79 0.49
CA HIS A 248 25.46 26.86 1.17
C HIS A 248 26.70 27.29 0.36
N GLU A 249 27.53 26.34 -0.09
CA GLU A 249 28.71 26.65 -0.90
C GLU A 249 28.33 27.40 -2.19
N LEU A 250 27.24 27.01 -2.88
CA LEU A 250 26.77 27.67 -4.09
C LEU A 250 26.48 29.16 -3.86
N VAL A 251 25.69 29.50 -2.85
CA VAL A 251 25.32 30.91 -2.58
C VAL A 251 26.50 31.73 -2.06
N SER A 252 27.43 31.11 -1.33
CA SER A 252 28.66 31.78 -0.89
C SER A 252 29.57 32.14 -2.06
N VAL A 253 29.69 31.28 -3.09
CA VAL A 253 30.44 31.60 -4.30
C VAL A 253 29.75 32.72 -5.09
N LEU A 254 28.43 32.63 -5.28
CA LEU A 254 27.69 33.62 -6.06
C LEU A 254 27.74 35.03 -5.45
N SER A 255 27.62 35.11 -4.12
CA SER A 255 27.66 36.38 -3.41
C SER A 255 29.08 36.89 -3.13
N GLY A 256 30.13 36.12 -3.47
CA GLY A 256 31.51 36.43 -3.10
C GLY A 256 32.02 37.77 -3.65
N HIS A 257 31.56 38.20 -4.83
CA HIS A 257 32.02 39.46 -5.46
C HIS A 257 31.42 40.71 -4.80
N HIS A 258 30.09 40.74 -4.64
CA HIS A 258 29.37 41.92 -4.10
C HIS A 258 29.15 41.87 -2.59
N ARG A 259 29.33 40.69 -1.98
CA ARG A 259 29.10 40.39 -0.55
C ARG A 259 27.68 40.66 -0.02
N ASN A 260 26.70 40.91 -0.90
CA ASN A 260 25.30 41.11 -0.50
C ASN A 260 24.55 39.78 -0.46
N LEU A 261 24.81 39.01 0.60
CA LEU A 261 24.10 37.78 0.92
C LEU A 261 23.16 38.02 2.09
N LEU A 262 21.85 37.96 1.84
CA LEU A 262 20.82 38.04 2.87
C LEU A 262 20.19 36.66 3.02
N VAL A 263 20.41 36.03 4.17
CA VAL A 263 19.81 34.73 4.51
C VAL A 263 18.73 34.92 5.57
N VAL A 264 17.60 34.26 5.38
CA VAL A 264 16.47 34.28 6.30
C VAL A 264 16.20 32.87 6.77
N GLY A 265 16.04 32.69 8.08
CA GLY A 265 15.78 31.37 8.61
C GLY A 265 15.50 31.34 10.11
N ASP A 266 15.24 30.12 10.57
CA ASP A 266 14.98 29.81 11.97
C ASP A 266 15.65 28.48 12.31
N ASP A 267 16.74 28.50 13.07
CA ASP A 267 17.46 27.32 13.52
C ASP A 267 16.56 26.29 14.24
N ALA A 268 15.54 26.75 14.96
CA ALA A 268 14.56 25.88 15.63
C ALA A 268 13.58 25.19 14.67
N GLN A 269 13.58 25.57 13.38
CA GLN A 269 12.73 24.98 12.33
C GLN A 269 13.51 24.11 11.33
N SER A 270 14.77 23.78 11.62
CA SER A 270 15.55 22.83 10.81
C SER A 270 15.03 21.42 11.01
N ILE A 271 14.30 20.88 10.03
CA ILE A 271 13.63 19.56 10.11
C ILE A 271 13.98 18.63 8.95
N TYR A 272 14.79 19.08 7.99
CA TYR A 272 15.20 18.30 6.81
C TYR A 272 16.59 17.65 6.92
N SER A 273 17.10 17.40 8.13
CA SER A 273 18.42 16.77 8.33
C SER A 273 18.57 15.39 7.69
N PHE A 274 17.47 14.66 7.49
CA PHE A 274 17.45 13.39 6.75
C PHE A 274 17.72 13.56 5.24
N ARG A 275 17.63 14.78 4.69
CA ARG A 275 18.05 15.18 3.35
C ARG A 275 19.40 15.90 3.35
N ALA A 276 20.23 15.66 4.37
CA ALA A 276 21.52 16.30 4.59
C ALA A 276 21.47 17.83 4.81
N ALA A 277 20.32 18.39 5.22
CA ALA A 277 20.28 19.76 5.71
C ALA A 277 21.18 19.90 6.96
N GLU A 278 22.01 20.95 6.99
CA GLU A 278 23.00 21.16 8.03
C GLU A 278 22.70 22.46 8.77
N VAL A 279 22.12 22.36 9.97
CA VAL A 279 21.77 23.51 10.81
C VAL A 279 22.99 24.40 11.13
N LYS A 280 24.20 23.85 11.09
CA LYS A 280 25.44 24.64 11.23
C LYS A 280 25.59 25.73 10.17
N ASN A 281 24.97 25.58 9.00
CA ASN A 281 25.02 26.63 7.98
C ASN A 281 24.42 27.95 8.48
N ILE A 282 23.32 27.89 9.25
CA ILE A 282 22.71 29.10 9.84
C ILE A 282 23.39 29.50 11.15
N LEU A 283 23.82 28.54 11.97
CA LEU A 283 24.47 28.82 13.27
C LEU A 283 25.85 29.47 13.09
N ASP A 284 26.66 28.96 12.16
CA ASP A 284 28.03 29.42 11.92
C ASP A 284 28.07 30.60 10.94
N PHE A 285 26.92 31.09 10.44
CA PHE A 285 26.89 32.16 9.44
C PHE A 285 27.65 33.43 9.86
N PRO A 286 27.52 33.93 11.11
CA PRO A 286 28.27 35.10 11.55
C PRO A 286 29.80 34.89 11.58
N GLU A 287 30.24 33.66 11.86
CA GLU A 287 31.67 33.29 11.88
C GLU A 287 32.23 33.12 10.46
N ARG A 288 31.43 32.60 9.53
CA ARG A 288 31.83 32.38 8.12
C ARG A 288 31.78 33.63 7.26
N HIS A 289 31.00 34.64 7.64
CA HIS A 289 30.84 35.87 6.89
C HIS A 289 31.23 37.08 7.75
N GLU A 290 32.50 37.49 7.63
CA GLU A 290 33.04 38.63 8.38
C GLU A 290 32.19 39.90 8.17
N GLY A 291 31.83 40.57 9.27
CA GLY A 291 30.97 41.75 9.25
C GLY A 291 29.48 41.45 9.07
N ALA A 292 29.05 40.19 9.25
CA ALA A 292 27.64 39.83 9.14
C ALA A 292 26.75 40.57 10.15
N LYS A 293 25.71 41.22 9.64
CA LYS A 293 24.67 41.86 10.48
C LYS A 293 23.61 40.85 10.83
N ILE A 294 23.22 40.79 12.11
CA ILE A 294 22.15 39.91 12.58
C ILE A 294 20.90 40.73 12.90
N PHE A 295 19.80 40.40 12.23
CA PHE A 295 18.48 40.97 12.49
C PHE A 295 17.59 39.93 13.15
N LYS A 296 16.90 40.28 14.24
CA LYS A 296 15.97 39.38 14.94
C LYS A 296 14.53 39.82 14.72
N LEU A 297 13.70 38.93 14.18
CA LEU A 297 12.25 39.12 14.04
C LEU A 297 11.53 38.27 15.10
N GLU A 298 11.27 38.88 16.26
CA GLU A 298 10.69 38.21 17.44
C GLU A 298 9.18 38.42 17.59
N THR A 299 8.61 39.41 16.90
CA THR A 299 7.18 39.68 16.90
C THR A 299 6.45 38.68 16.02
N ASN A 300 5.56 37.89 16.61
CA ASN A 300 4.73 36.90 15.93
C ASN A 300 3.32 37.45 15.66
N TYR A 301 2.88 37.28 14.43
CA TYR A 301 1.58 37.76 13.92
C TYR A 301 0.54 36.65 13.75
N ARG A 302 0.96 35.38 13.90
CA ARG A 302 0.18 34.19 13.53
C ARG A 302 -0.55 33.54 14.71
N SER A 303 0.08 33.55 15.87
CA SER A 303 -0.27 32.71 17.02
C SER A 303 -0.52 33.54 18.26
N THR A 304 -1.42 33.07 19.13
CA THR A 304 -1.71 33.70 20.42
C THR A 304 -0.54 33.53 21.39
N GLN A 305 -0.48 34.39 22.40
CA GLN A 305 0.57 34.34 23.41
C GLN A 305 0.61 33.00 24.16
N THR A 306 -0.53 32.34 24.38
CA THR A 306 -0.59 31.03 25.04
C THR A 306 0.04 29.90 24.22
N ILE A 307 -0.15 29.92 22.89
CA ILE A 307 0.48 28.95 21.99
C ILE A 307 2.00 29.21 21.93
N LEU A 308 2.40 30.48 21.83
CA LEU A 308 3.81 30.86 21.80
C LEU A 308 4.52 30.54 23.11
N ALA A 309 3.87 30.69 24.26
CA ALA A 309 4.45 30.31 25.54
C ALA A 309 4.83 28.82 25.58
N LEU A 310 3.96 27.93 25.10
CA LEU A 310 4.26 26.51 24.99
C LEU A 310 5.40 26.24 23.98
N ALA A 311 5.39 26.92 22.84
CA ALA A 311 6.44 26.76 21.83
C ALA A 311 7.81 27.25 22.33
N ASN A 312 7.87 28.44 22.93
CA ASN A 312 9.08 29.01 23.53
C ASN A 312 9.63 28.07 24.61
N GLU A 313 8.78 27.59 25.52
CA GLU A 313 9.22 26.67 26.59
C GLU A 313 9.75 25.35 26.03
N SER A 314 9.10 24.79 25.00
CA SER A 314 9.60 23.58 24.34
C SER A 314 10.96 23.79 23.67
N ILE A 315 11.17 24.93 23.01
CA ILE A 315 12.38 25.23 22.23
C ILE A 315 13.59 25.54 23.14
N ARG A 316 13.37 26.08 24.34
CA ARG A 316 14.42 26.38 25.33
C ARG A 316 15.27 25.18 25.73
N HIS A 317 14.77 23.96 25.53
CA HIS A 317 15.52 22.73 25.81
C HIS A 317 16.58 22.38 24.75
N ASN A 318 16.64 23.08 23.61
CA ASN A 318 17.68 22.87 22.61
C ASN A 318 19.03 23.45 23.09
N VAL A 319 20.11 22.67 22.94
CA VAL A 319 21.46 23.01 23.43
C VAL A 319 22.20 23.99 22.50
N HIS A 320 22.10 23.78 21.19
CA HIS A 320 22.80 24.58 20.18
C HIS A 320 21.79 25.36 19.34
N GLN A 321 21.52 26.61 19.73
CA GLN A 321 20.54 27.48 19.09
C GLN A 321 20.84 28.97 19.33
N PHE A 322 20.26 29.85 18.52
CA PHE A 322 20.24 31.28 18.84
C PHE A 322 19.13 31.59 19.85
N PRO A 323 19.46 32.22 20.99
CA PRO A 323 18.45 32.61 21.97
C PRO A 323 17.54 33.71 21.39
N LYS A 324 16.25 33.43 21.40
CA LYS A 324 15.17 34.32 20.97
C LYS A 324 13.87 33.96 21.69
N THR A 325 13.02 34.96 21.92
CA THR A 325 11.72 34.76 22.57
C THR A 325 10.62 35.35 21.70
N LEU A 326 9.70 34.51 21.22
CA LEU A 326 8.60 34.99 20.38
C LEU A 326 7.50 35.65 21.21
N ARG A 327 7.06 36.83 20.78
CA ARG A 327 6.00 37.61 21.45
C ARG A 327 4.85 37.86 20.47
N SER A 328 3.62 37.62 20.90
CA SER A 328 2.42 37.89 20.10
C SER A 328 1.99 39.36 20.23
N LEU A 329 1.42 39.93 19.16
CA LEU A 329 0.64 41.18 19.23
C LEU A 329 -0.84 40.93 19.55
N GLY A 330 -1.29 39.67 19.50
CA GLY A 330 -2.70 39.31 19.70
C GLY A 330 -3.08 39.18 21.18
N ALA A 331 -4.38 39.21 21.45
CA ALA A 331 -4.94 38.96 22.77
C ALA A 331 -4.59 37.55 23.31
N GLU A 332 -4.67 37.37 24.63
CA GLU A 332 -4.52 36.05 25.26
C GLU A 332 -5.53 35.05 24.68
N GLY A 333 -5.02 33.87 24.28
CA GLY A 333 -5.81 32.82 23.65
C GLY A 333 -6.26 31.74 24.64
N ALA A 334 -6.99 30.74 24.14
CA ALA A 334 -7.25 29.54 24.93
C ALA A 334 -5.94 28.76 25.18
N LEU A 335 -5.85 28.09 26.33
CA LEU A 335 -4.74 27.18 26.61
C LEU A 335 -4.74 25.99 25.64
N PRO A 336 -3.58 25.60 25.08
CA PRO A 336 -3.46 24.34 24.34
C PRO A 336 -3.94 23.15 25.18
N GLN A 337 -4.77 22.28 24.60
CA GLN A 337 -5.37 21.16 25.31
C GLN A 337 -4.61 19.87 25.03
N LEU A 338 -4.27 19.13 26.09
CA LEU A 338 -3.68 17.80 26.02
C LEU A 338 -4.73 16.75 26.40
N VAL A 339 -5.19 15.97 25.43
CA VAL A 339 -6.27 14.99 25.62
C VAL A 339 -5.71 13.57 25.57
N ARG A 340 -5.83 12.84 26.67
CA ARG A 340 -5.46 11.43 26.75
C ARG A 340 -6.59 10.57 26.19
N VAL A 341 -6.27 9.71 25.24
CA VAL A 341 -7.21 8.77 24.64
C VAL A 341 -6.72 7.34 24.85
N ARG A 342 -7.65 6.38 24.91
CA ARG A 342 -7.39 4.98 25.25
C ARG A 342 -6.76 4.18 24.11
N ASP A 343 -7.14 4.48 22.88
CA ASP A 343 -6.76 3.79 21.65
C ASP A 343 -6.86 4.76 20.44
N MET A 344 -6.42 4.30 19.27
CA MET A 344 -6.41 5.10 18.04
C MET A 344 -7.83 5.38 17.52
N ARG A 345 -8.78 4.46 17.76
CA ARG A 345 -10.18 4.66 17.40
C ARG A 345 -10.82 5.79 18.19
N GLN A 346 -10.62 5.84 19.52
CA GLN A 346 -11.10 6.94 20.35
C GLN A 346 -10.42 8.25 19.96
N GLN A 347 -9.16 8.22 19.50
CA GLN A 347 -8.49 9.39 18.95
C GLN A 347 -9.23 9.92 17.71
N ALA A 348 -9.52 9.04 16.74
CA ALA A 348 -10.23 9.38 15.52
C ALA A 348 -11.65 9.90 15.82
N ASP A 349 -12.41 9.18 16.65
CA ASP A 349 -13.75 9.56 17.09
C ASP A 349 -13.76 10.93 17.77
N PHE A 350 -12.80 11.18 18.67
CA PHE A 350 -12.65 12.45 19.38
C PHE A 350 -12.31 13.60 18.42
N VAL A 351 -11.31 13.42 17.55
CA VAL A 351 -10.90 14.46 16.61
C VAL A 351 -12.03 14.77 15.63
N ALA A 352 -12.64 13.76 15.04
CA ALA A 352 -13.77 13.93 14.12
C ALA A 352 -14.96 14.63 14.80
N GLN A 353 -15.30 14.25 16.05
CA GLN A 353 -16.33 14.94 16.82
C GLN A 353 -15.98 16.41 17.05
N ARG A 354 -14.74 16.70 17.45
CA ARG A 354 -14.30 18.08 17.68
C ARG A 354 -14.31 18.92 16.41
N ILE A 355 -14.04 18.33 15.25
CA ILE A 355 -14.11 18.99 13.94
C ILE A 355 -15.57 19.32 13.60
N THR A 356 -16.50 18.39 13.78
CA THR A 356 -17.94 18.63 13.60
C THR A 356 -18.43 19.78 14.48
N GLU A 357 -18.11 19.75 15.78
CA GLU A 357 -18.50 20.80 16.72
C GLU A 357 -17.88 22.17 16.37
N MET A 358 -16.67 22.20 15.78
CA MET A 358 -16.06 23.43 15.28
C MET A 358 -16.77 23.97 14.03
N ARG A 359 -17.15 23.07 13.11
CA ARG A 359 -17.91 23.43 11.90
C ARG A 359 -19.27 24.01 12.27
N GLU A 360 -19.99 23.35 13.17
CA GLU A 360 -21.27 23.84 13.73
C GLU A 360 -21.10 25.16 14.50
N GLY A 361 -19.94 25.35 15.13
CA GLY A 361 -19.55 26.61 15.78
C GLY A 361 -19.06 27.71 14.83
N GLY A 362 -19.15 27.52 13.50
CA GLY A 362 -18.83 28.53 12.49
C GLY A 362 -17.37 28.60 12.04
N ILE A 363 -16.53 27.59 12.34
CA ILE A 363 -15.16 27.49 11.79
C ILE A 363 -15.22 26.66 10.50
N ALA A 364 -14.84 27.25 9.37
CA ALA A 364 -14.83 26.56 8.09
C ALA A 364 -13.80 25.41 8.08
N LEU A 365 -14.09 24.30 7.40
CA LEU A 365 -13.21 23.13 7.34
C LEU A 365 -11.78 23.44 6.85
N PRO A 366 -11.56 24.34 5.87
CA PRO A 366 -10.21 24.68 5.40
C PRO A 366 -9.37 25.43 6.45
N GLU A 367 -10.02 26.03 7.46
CA GLU A 367 -9.34 26.66 8.59
C GLU A 367 -8.90 25.65 9.66
N ILE A 368 -9.17 24.35 9.46
CA ILE A 368 -8.85 23.27 10.38
C ILE A 368 -7.84 22.32 9.73
N ALA A 369 -6.81 21.94 10.51
CA ALA A 369 -5.86 20.92 10.09
C ALA A 369 -5.62 19.84 11.15
N VAL A 370 -5.33 18.63 10.69
CA VAL A 370 -4.84 17.54 11.53
C VAL A 370 -3.45 17.13 11.06
N LEU A 371 -2.49 17.25 11.97
CA LEU A 371 -1.08 16.99 11.76
C LEU A 371 -0.67 15.67 12.42
N PHE A 372 0.12 14.89 11.68
CA PHE A 372 0.67 13.62 12.12
C PHE A 372 2.14 13.45 11.73
N ARG A 373 2.86 12.51 12.34
CA ARG A 373 4.28 12.27 12.02
C ARG A 373 4.47 11.44 10.75
N ALA A 374 3.55 10.53 10.46
CA ALA A 374 3.61 9.62 9.32
C ALA A 374 2.19 9.30 8.81
N HIS A 375 2.02 9.14 7.49
CA HIS A 375 0.71 8.97 6.84
C HIS A 375 -0.15 7.85 7.42
N TYR A 376 0.44 6.70 7.79
CA TYR A 376 -0.32 5.59 8.37
C TYR A 376 -1.04 5.97 9.68
N GLN A 377 -0.66 7.07 10.33
CA GLN A 377 -1.32 7.56 11.55
C GLN A 377 -2.65 8.26 11.26
N ALA A 378 -2.88 8.70 10.02
CA ALA A 378 -4.11 9.35 9.58
C ALA A 378 -5.21 8.35 9.19
N ALA A 379 -4.85 7.11 8.83
CA ALA A 379 -5.77 6.14 8.24
C ALA A 379 -7.07 5.91 9.06
N GLU A 380 -6.98 5.79 10.39
CA GLU A 380 -8.17 5.61 11.24
C GLU A 380 -9.03 6.88 11.33
N LEU A 381 -8.40 8.06 11.23
CA LEU A 381 -9.11 9.33 11.19
C LEU A 381 -9.80 9.53 9.83
N GLU A 382 -9.13 9.22 8.74
CA GLU A 382 -9.70 9.24 7.38
C GLU A 382 -10.98 8.42 7.29
N LEU A 383 -10.97 7.19 7.83
CA LEU A 383 -12.16 6.34 7.90
C LEU A 383 -13.30 6.97 8.71
N GLU A 384 -13.00 7.59 9.85
CA GLU A 384 -14.02 8.21 10.69
C GLU A 384 -14.55 9.53 10.09
N LEU A 385 -13.71 10.31 9.40
CA LEU A 385 -14.12 11.50 8.66
C LEU A 385 -15.04 11.11 7.49
N ALA A 386 -14.65 10.09 6.70
CA ALA A 386 -15.46 9.57 5.60
C ALA A 386 -16.81 9.06 6.09
N LYS A 387 -16.83 8.31 7.19
CA LYS A 387 -18.06 7.81 7.82
C LYS A 387 -19.00 8.93 8.28
N ARG A 388 -18.46 10.10 8.64
CA ARG A 388 -19.24 11.28 9.06
C ARG A 388 -19.55 12.24 7.90
N GLY A 389 -19.15 11.90 6.67
CA GLY A 389 -19.32 12.77 5.51
C GLY A 389 -18.55 14.11 5.65
N ILE A 390 -17.41 14.12 6.37
CA ILE A 390 -16.56 15.30 6.48
C ILE A 390 -15.55 15.28 5.34
N PRO A 391 -15.61 16.21 4.38
CA PRO A 391 -14.66 16.26 3.26
C PRO A 391 -13.26 16.61 3.76
N TYR A 392 -12.24 15.91 3.23
CA TYR A 392 -10.86 16.10 3.65
C TYR A 392 -9.85 15.90 2.51
N LEU A 393 -8.74 16.62 2.62
CA LEU A 393 -7.60 16.58 1.72
C LEU A 393 -6.38 16.02 2.45
N VAL A 394 -5.87 14.87 2.02
CA VAL A 394 -4.55 14.37 2.47
C VAL A 394 -3.45 15.00 1.63
N ARG A 395 -2.68 15.90 2.23
CA ARG A 395 -1.45 16.41 1.63
C ARG A 395 -0.36 15.35 1.76
N GLY A 396 0.30 15.04 0.65
CA GLY A 396 1.41 14.07 0.56
C GLY A 396 1.05 12.67 0.07
N GLY A 397 -0.08 12.50 -0.65
CA GLY A 397 -0.31 11.32 -1.49
C GLY A 397 0.65 11.25 -2.69
N ILE A 398 0.51 10.23 -3.55
CA ILE A 398 1.28 10.12 -4.81
C ILE A 398 1.12 11.44 -5.58
N ARG A 399 2.23 12.08 -5.95
CA ARG A 399 2.19 13.35 -6.69
C ARG A 399 1.52 13.09 -8.05
N PHE A 400 0.78 14.03 -8.60
CA PHE A 400 0.07 13.84 -9.88
C PHE A 400 0.99 13.37 -11.01
N PHE A 401 2.17 14.00 -11.15
CA PHE A 401 3.18 13.59 -12.14
C PHE A 401 3.83 12.24 -11.83
N GLU A 402 3.66 11.70 -10.62
CA GLU A 402 4.11 10.36 -10.23
C GLU A 402 3.07 9.27 -10.51
N GLN A 403 1.87 9.63 -10.94
CA GLN A 403 0.84 8.65 -11.25
C GLN A 403 1.19 7.88 -12.52
N ALA A 404 0.96 6.55 -12.50
CA ALA A 404 1.36 5.66 -13.58
C ALA A 404 0.91 6.15 -14.96
N HIS A 405 -0.35 6.59 -15.08
CA HIS A 405 -0.90 7.00 -16.37
C HIS A 405 -0.31 8.32 -16.89
N VAL A 406 0.04 9.26 -16.01
CA VAL A 406 0.75 10.48 -16.36
C VAL A 406 2.17 10.16 -16.82
N LYS A 407 2.90 9.31 -16.08
CA LYS A 407 4.25 8.89 -16.47
C LYS A 407 4.29 8.14 -17.79
N ASP A 408 3.30 7.31 -18.05
CA ASP A 408 3.22 6.52 -19.27
C ASP A 408 3.14 7.41 -20.52
N VAL A 409 2.33 8.48 -20.51
CA VAL A 409 2.27 9.43 -21.63
C VAL A 409 3.50 10.33 -21.69
N LEU A 410 4.03 10.77 -20.55
CA LEU A 410 5.25 11.58 -20.49
C LEU A 410 6.47 10.83 -21.01
N ALA A 411 6.49 9.49 -20.94
CA ALA A 411 7.57 8.69 -21.50
C ALA A 411 7.73 8.91 -23.02
N TYR A 412 6.63 9.05 -23.78
CA TYR A 412 6.69 9.35 -25.21
C TYR A 412 7.32 10.71 -25.49
N LEU A 413 6.90 11.72 -24.73
CA LEU A 413 7.44 13.08 -24.81
C LEU A 413 8.92 13.12 -24.44
N ARG A 414 9.33 12.34 -23.43
CA ARG A 414 10.74 12.21 -23.03
C ARG A 414 11.59 11.55 -24.10
N ILE A 415 11.10 10.51 -24.77
CA ILE A 415 11.81 9.89 -25.91
C ILE A 415 11.96 10.89 -27.05
N ALA A 416 10.93 11.69 -27.33
CA ALA A 416 10.98 12.73 -28.37
C ALA A 416 11.99 13.84 -28.01
N ALA A 417 12.09 14.22 -26.73
CA ALA A 417 13.03 15.23 -26.27
C ALA A 417 14.47 14.70 -26.16
N ASN A 418 14.64 13.45 -25.70
CA ASN A 418 15.91 12.76 -25.50
C ASN A 418 15.77 11.29 -25.93
N PRO A 419 16.12 10.95 -27.19
CA PRO A 419 16.09 9.57 -27.67
C PRO A 419 17.03 8.60 -26.94
N ALA A 420 17.97 9.10 -26.14
CA ALA A 420 18.87 8.27 -25.31
C ALA A 420 18.26 7.89 -23.94
N ASP A 421 17.03 8.29 -23.63
CA ASP A 421 16.38 8.01 -22.34
C ASP A 421 15.91 6.55 -22.20
N GLU A 422 16.81 5.67 -21.74
CA GLU A 422 16.59 4.22 -21.51
C GLU A 422 15.29 3.92 -20.74
N LEU A 423 14.98 4.72 -19.71
CA LEU A 423 13.83 4.48 -18.84
C LEU A 423 12.51 4.85 -19.54
N ALA A 424 12.50 5.96 -20.27
CA ALA A 424 11.35 6.37 -21.06
C ALA A 424 11.04 5.33 -22.16
N TRP A 425 12.07 4.84 -22.86
CA TRP A 425 11.94 3.74 -23.82
C TRP A 425 11.36 2.47 -23.18
N SER A 426 11.93 2.04 -22.04
CA SER A 426 11.47 0.85 -21.33
C SER A 426 9.99 0.97 -20.94
N ARG A 427 9.58 2.13 -20.41
CA ARG A 427 8.19 2.40 -20.03
C ARG A 427 7.26 2.41 -21.23
N ALA A 428 7.55 3.19 -22.27
CA ALA A 428 6.67 3.32 -23.44
C ALA A 428 6.53 2.00 -24.24
N LEU A 429 7.62 1.24 -24.38
CA LEU A 429 7.62 -0.02 -25.10
C LEU A 429 6.89 -1.14 -24.34
N THR A 430 7.00 -1.20 -23.02
CA THR A 430 6.33 -2.26 -22.22
C THR A 430 4.80 -2.12 -22.16
N LEU A 431 4.26 -0.96 -22.56
CA LEU A 431 2.83 -0.76 -22.78
C LEU A 431 2.33 -1.46 -24.06
N GLN A 432 3.23 -1.84 -24.97
CA GLN A 432 2.87 -2.40 -26.25
C GLN A 432 2.63 -3.91 -26.18
N PRO A 433 1.62 -4.44 -26.91
CA PRO A 433 1.37 -5.87 -26.96
C PRO A 433 2.61 -6.65 -27.43
N GLY A 434 2.99 -7.68 -26.65
CA GLY A 434 4.10 -8.56 -27.02
C GLY A 434 5.49 -8.08 -26.63
N ILE A 435 5.63 -6.86 -26.10
CA ILE A 435 6.94 -6.32 -25.68
C ILE A 435 7.03 -6.35 -24.15
N GLY A 436 7.81 -7.29 -23.62
CA GLY A 436 8.19 -7.32 -22.20
C GLY A 436 9.49 -6.56 -21.94
N ALA A 437 9.88 -6.44 -20.66
CA ALA A 437 11.08 -5.69 -20.25
C ALA A 437 12.37 -6.08 -21.01
N ALA A 438 12.59 -7.38 -21.24
CA ALA A 438 13.77 -7.87 -21.97
C ALA A 438 13.76 -7.49 -23.46
N TYR A 439 12.58 -7.42 -24.09
CA TYR A 439 12.47 -6.95 -25.47
C TYR A 439 12.60 -5.44 -25.56
N ALA A 440 12.05 -4.70 -24.59
CA ALA A 440 12.21 -3.25 -24.53
C ALA A 440 13.69 -2.85 -24.42
N GLU A 441 14.46 -3.54 -23.57
CA GLU A 441 15.91 -3.36 -23.43
C GLU A 441 16.65 -3.63 -24.74
N ARG A 442 16.37 -4.76 -25.41
CA ARG A 442 16.98 -5.09 -26.72
C ARG A 442 16.65 -4.07 -27.82
N ILE A 443 15.41 -3.61 -27.87
CA ILE A 443 14.97 -2.61 -28.85
C ILE A 443 15.70 -1.28 -28.60
N PHE A 444 15.85 -0.87 -27.34
CA PHE A 444 16.62 0.31 -26.98
C PHE A 444 18.11 0.15 -27.35
N GLU A 445 18.73 -0.98 -27.05
CA GLU A 445 20.13 -1.27 -27.44
C GLU A 445 20.34 -1.22 -28.96
N GLU A 446 19.37 -1.71 -29.75
CA GLU A 446 19.41 -1.62 -31.21
C GLU A 446 19.28 -0.17 -31.70
N ALA A 447 18.42 0.63 -31.06
CA ALA A 447 18.28 2.05 -31.36
C ALA A 447 19.56 2.84 -31.00
N GLU A 448 20.18 2.54 -29.85
CA GLU A 448 21.45 3.11 -29.41
C GLU A 448 22.58 2.78 -30.41
N LYS A 449 22.71 1.51 -30.81
CA LYS A 449 23.70 1.06 -31.81
C LYS A 449 23.47 1.69 -33.19
N ALA A 450 22.24 2.05 -33.52
CA ALA A 450 21.90 2.73 -34.76
C ALA A 450 22.13 4.26 -34.71
N GLY A 451 22.97 4.72 -33.79
CA GLY A 451 23.36 6.13 -33.62
C GLY A 451 22.42 6.95 -32.74
N GLY A 452 21.50 6.30 -32.00
CA GLY A 452 20.57 6.99 -31.10
C GLY A 452 19.53 7.87 -31.81
N SER A 453 19.41 7.80 -33.13
CA SER A 453 18.45 8.60 -33.89
C SER A 453 17.04 8.04 -33.76
N LEU A 454 16.11 8.87 -33.27
CA LEU A 454 14.69 8.52 -33.23
C LEU A 454 14.14 8.23 -34.63
N GLU A 455 14.57 8.97 -35.65
CA GLU A 455 14.16 8.74 -37.05
C GLU A 455 14.52 7.33 -37.52
N ARG A 456 15.74 6.88 -37.20
CA ARG A 456 16.20 5.53 -37.53
C ARG A 456 15.40 4.46 -36.79
N ALA A 457 15.09 4.69 -35.52
CA ALA A 457 14.26 3.78 -34.72
C ALA A 457 12.79 3.73 -35.19
N LEU A 458 12.30 4.79 -35.85
CA LEU A 458 10.96 4.88 -36.43
C LEU A 458 10.88 4.39 -37.90
N ALA A 459 12.01 4.05 -38.51
CA ALA A 459 12.07 3.52 -39.87
C ALA A 459 11.32 2.17 -40.00
N ARG A 460 10.82 1.87 -41.20
CA ARG A 460 9.95 0.70 -41.44
C ARG A 460 10.66 -0.64 -41.22
N ASP A 461 11.93 -0.70 -41.58
CA ASP A 461 12.81 -1.88 -41.51
C ASP A 461 13.35 -2.16 -40.09
N PHE A 462 13.36 -1.16 -39.20
CA PHE A 462 13.89 -1.29 -37.84
C PHE A 462 13.15 -2.37 -37.04
N GLY A 463 13.89 -3.33 -36.45
CA GLY A 463 13.29 -4.45 -35.71
C GLY A 463 12.58 -5.51 -36.57
N ALA A 464 12.84 -5.59 -37.88
CA ALA A 464 12.21 -6.57 -38.77
C ALA A 464 12.48 -8.04 -38.39
N HIS A 465 13.58 -8.29 -37.67
CA HIS A 465 14.02 -9.61 -37.21
C HIS A 465 13.26 -10.11 -35.96
N PHE A 466 12.46 -9.27 -35.29
CA PHE A 466 11.68 -9.68 -34.14
C PHE A 466 10.48 -10.57 -34.54
N SER A 467 9.96 -11.33 -33.57
CA SER A 467 8.77 -12.17 -33.75
C SER A 467 7.55 -11.35 -34.21
N PRO A 468 6.57 -11.93 -34.94
CA PRO A 468 5.40 -11.20 -35.43
C PRO A 468 4.68 -10.38 -34.35
N ARG A 469 4.48 -10.96 -33.16
CA ARG A 469 3.82 -10.29 -32.03
C ARG A 469 4.59 -9.06 -31.52
N VAL A 470 5.93 -9.14 -31.49
CA VAL A 470 6.79 -8.00 -31.09
C VAL A 470 6.79 -6.93 -32.19
N ARG A 471 6.77 -7.32 -33.47
CA ARG A 471 6.67 -6.38 -34.59
C ARG A 471 5.36 -5.60 -34.58
N ASP A 472 4.25 -6.24 -34.23
CA ASP A 472 2.94 -5.56 -34.11
C ASP A 472 2.94 -4.52 -32.98
N GLY A 473 3.50 -4.88 -31.81
CA GLY A 473 3.70 -3.96 -30.70
C GLY A 473 4.60 -2.78 -31.07
N LEU A 474 5.75 -3.06 -31.70
CA LEU A 474 6.71 -2.05 -32.13
C LEU A 474 6.11 -1.15 -33.21
N GLY A 475 5.33 -1.72 -34.14
CA GLY A 475 4.60 -0.95 -35.15
C GLY A 475 3.57 -0.01 -34.54
N SER A 476 2.93 -0.39 -33.44
CA SER A 476 2.00 0.46 -32.69
C SER A 476 2.73 1.62 -32.02
N PHE A 477 3.83 1.34 -31.31
CA PHE A 477 4.70 2.39 -30.77
C PHE A 477 5.20 3.36 -31.84
N LYS A 478 5.68 2.85 -32.99
CA LYS A 478 6.17 3.68 -34.10
C LYS A 478 5.08 4.62 -34.64
N ARG A 479 3.82 4.17 -34.74
CA ARG A 479 2.71 5.03 -35.19
C ARG A 479 2.46 6.17 -34.20
N THR A 480 2.35 5.86 -32.91
CA THR A 480 2.14 6.85 -31.86
C THR A 480 3.27 7.87 -31.81
N MET A 481 4.53 7.42 -31.86
CA MET A 481 5.68 8.32 -31.88
C MET A 481 5.73 9.20 -33.13
N LYS A 482 5.45 8.65 -34.33
CA LYS A 482 5.42 9.45 -35.57
C LYS A 482 4.36 10.55 -35.54
N ALA A 483 3.19 10.26 -34.97
CA ALA A 483 2.14 11.26 -34.80
C ALA A 483 2.59 12.35 -33.80
N ALA A 484 3.08 11.93 -32.63
CA ALA A 484 3.57 12.85 -31.60
C ALA A 484 4.79 13.68 -32.03
N THR A 485 5.58 13.24 -33.01
CA THR A 485 6.72 14.00 -33.55
C THR A 485 6.47 14.55 -34.95
N GLY A 486 5.23 14.55 -35.42
CA GLY A 486 4.84 15.16 -36.70
C GLY A 486 4.99 16.68 -36.69
N GLU A 487 5.01 17.31 -37.87
CA GLU A 487 5.22 18.76 -37.99
C GLU A 487 4.18 19.59 -37.21
N GLU A 488 2.94 19.15 -37.11
CA GLU A 488 1.87 19.85 -36.36
C GLU A 488 2.06 19.79 -34.83
N ALA A 489 2.65 18.70 -34.32
CA ALA A 489 2.88 18.48 -32.88
C ALA A 489 4.30 18.84 -32.41
N LYS A 490 5.20 19.15 -33.35
CA LYS A 490 6.61 19.38 -33.11
C LYS A 490 6.85 20.50 -32.10
N ASP A 491 7.57 20.17 -31.02
CA ASP A 491 7.87 21.06 -29.89
C ASP A 491 6.65 21.67 -29.18
N ARG A 492 5.44 21.11 -29.41
CA ARG A 492 4.17 21.56 -28.82
C ARG A 492 3.64 20.50 -27.84
N PRO A 493 4.02 20.57 -26.54
CA PRO A 493 3.76 19.47 -25.60
C PRO A 493 2.27 19.14 -25.43
N ASP A 494 1.38 20.13 -25.57
CA ASP A 494 -0.07 19.95 -25.61
C ASP A 494 -0.50 19.03 -26.77
N ARG A 495 -0.08 19.34 -27.99
CA ARG A 495 -0.39 18.56 -29.19
C ARG A 495 0.25 17.19 -29.16
N MET A 496 1.50 17.09 -28.69
CA MET A 496 2.16 15.79 -28.53
C MET A 496 1.40 14.87 -27.59
N LEU A 497 0.86 15.40 -26.48
CA LEU A 497 0.06 14.62 -25.55
C LEU A 497 -1.26 14.17 -26.19
N GLU A 498 -1.96 15.06 -26.91
CA GLU A 498 -3.18 14.70 -27.66
C GLU A 498 -2.91 13.54 -28.62
N GLU A 499 -1.85 13.62 -29.42
CA GLU A 499 -1.46 12.57 -30.37
C GLU A 499 -1.15 11.24 -29.68
N VAL A 500 -0.45 11.26 -28.54
CA VAL A 500 -0.15 10.06 -27.75
C VAL A 500 -1.43 9.43 -27.19
N LEU A 501 -2.37 10.25 -26.71
CA LEU A 501 -3.65 9.79 -26.17
C LEU A 501 -4.51 9.15 -27.25
N GLU A 502 -4.70 9.83 -28.39
CA GLU A 502 -5.57 9.40 -29.48
C GLU A 502 -5.02 8.17 -30.21
N ASN A 503 -3.74 8.15 -30.54
CA ASN A 503 -3.14 7.10 -31.37
C ASN A 503 -2.63 5.88 -30.58
N GLY A 504 -2.71 5.89 -29.25
CA GLY A 504 -2.17 4.81 -28.44
C GLY A 504 -2.80 4.65 -27.06
N TYR A 505 -2.66 5.66 -26.21
CA TYR A 505 -2.81 5.47 -24.78
C TYR A 505 -4.27 5.38 -24.30
N ASN A 506 -5.24 6.06 -24.94
CA ASN A 506 -6.66 5.99 -24.56
C ASN A 506 -7.19 4.56 -24.52
N LYS A 507 -6.84 3.75 -25.53
CA LYS A 507 -7.22 2.35 -25.60
C LYS A 507 -6.55 1.53 -24.49
N HIS A 508 -5.28 1.80 -24.20
CA HIS A 508 -4.57 1.14 -23.10
C HIS A 508 -5.24 1.45 -21.76
N VAL A 509 -5.67 2.70 -21.52
CA VAL A 509 -6.32 3.09 -20.26
C VAL A 509 -7.62 2.30 -20.04
N LEU A 510 -8.45 2.18 -21.08
CA LEU A 510 -9.72 1.44 -21.04
C LEU A 510 -9.54 -0.07 -20.81
N LEU A 511 -8.43 -0.65 -21.26
CA LEU A 511 -8.16 -2.08 -21.14
C LEU A 511 -7.40 -2.46 -19.86
N SER A 512 -6.60 -1.54 -19.32
CA SER A 512 -5.64 -1.83 -18.24
C SER A 512 -6.07 -1.31 -16.87
N PHE A 513 -7.01 -0.37 -16.77
CA PHE A 513 -7.43 0.24 -15.50
C PHE A 513 -8.95 0.14 -15.26
N ASP A 514 -9.32 -0.10 -13.99
CA ASP A 514 -10.70 -0.16 -13.50
C ASP A 514 -11.33 1.22 -13.30
N ASN A 515 -10.51 2.26 -13.08
CA ASN A 515 -10.92 3.67 -12.98
C ASN A 515 -10.53 4.49 -14.23
N ALA A 516 -10.82 3.96 -15.42
CA ALA A 516 -10.40 4.55 -16.69
C ALA A 516 -10.89 6.00 -16.90
N GLN A 517 -12.12 6.33 -16.49
CA GLN A 517 -12.69 7.67 -16.67
C GLN A 517 -11.91 8.74 -15.89
N GLU A 518 -11.66 8.52 -14.59
CA GLU A 518 -10.88 9.43 -13.74
C GLU A 518 -9.48 9.68 -14.32
N ARG A 519 -8.82 8.62 -14.81
CA ARG A 519 -7.48 8.74 -15.41
C ARG A 519 -7.48 9.52 -16.73
N LEU A 520 -8.53 9.36 -17.54
CA LEU A 520 -8.67 10.15 -18.77
C LEU A 520 -8.92 11.63 -18.44
N GLU A 521 -9.65 11.92 -17.37
CA GLU A 521 -9.81 13.30 -16.87
C GLU A 521 -8.48 13.89 -16.39
N ASP A 522 -7.69 13.14 -15.62
CA ASP A 522 -6.34 13.54 -15.21
C ASP A 522 -5.47 13.86 -16.44
N LEU A 523 -5.51 13.02 -17.48
CA LEU A 523 -4.75 13.24 -18.72
C LEU A 523 -5.23 14.47 -19.50
N ARG A 524 -6.53 14.77 -19.52
CA ARG A 524 -7.05 16.02 -20.09
C ARG A 524 -6.55 17.24 -19.32
N GLN A 525 -6.49 17.17 -17.99
CA GLN A 525 -5.91 18.24 -17.18
C GLN A 525 -4.41 18.43 -17.47
N LEU A 526 -3.68 17.34 -17.72
CA LEU A 526 -2.27 17.41 -18.15
C LEU A 526 -2.13 18.12 -19.51
N VAL A 527 -3.01 17.87 -20.48
CA VAL A 527 -3.02 18.57 -21.78
C VAL A 527 -3.28 20.07 -21.60
N ASN A 528 -4.32 20.42 -20.82
CA ASN A 528 -4.63 21.83 -20.52
C ASN A 528 -3.45 22.54 -19.85
N PHE A 529 -2.76 21.85 -18.95
CA PHE A 529 -1.56 22.37 -18.32
C PHE A 529 -0.43 22.57 -19.33
N ALA A 530 -0.19 21.59 -20.20
CA ALA A 530 0.83 21.66 -21.24
C ALA A 530 0.61 22.79 -22.25
N HIS A 531 -0.65 23.20 -22.48
CA HIS A 531 -1.00 24.31 -23.37
C HIS A 531 -0.39 25.66 -22.96
N THR A 532 -0.01 25.82 -21.68
CA THR A 532 0.67 27.04 -21.19
C THR A 532 2.15 27.12 -21.58
N TYR A 533 2.73 26.04 -22.11
CA TYR A 533 4.14 25.94 -22.47
C TYR A 533 4.34 26.09 -23.97
N LYS A 534 5.42 26.78 -24.35
CA LYS A 534 5.76 27.05 -25.76
C LYS A 534 6.66 26.01 -26.39
N ASN A 535 7.40 25.27 -25.58
CA ASN A 535 8.35 24.26 -26.01
C ASN A 535 8.31 23.06 -25.05
N LEU A 536 8.72 21.91 -25.56
CA LEU A 536 8.69 20.63 -24.85
C LEU A 536 9.68 20.59 -23.68
N LYS A 537 10.84 21.23 -23.83
CA LYS A 537 11.95 21.17 -22.86
C LYS A 537 11.59 21.86 -21.55
N ASP A 538 11.01 23.06 -21.61
CA ASP A 538 10.55 23.81 -20.45
C ASP A 538 9.41 23.06 -19.75
N PHE A 539 8.50 22.46 -20.52
CA PHE A 539 7.42 21.63 -19.97
C PHE A 539 7.96 20.43 -19.18
N LEU A 540 8.82 19.61 -19.79
CA LEU A 540 9.38 18.42 -19.12
C LEU A 540 10.22 18.77 -17.89
N ALA A 541 11.00 19.86 -17.95
CA ALA A 541 11.75 20.34 -16.81
C ALA A 541 10.83 20.77 -15.66
N ASP A 542 9.75 21.49 -15.95
CA ASP A 542 8.83 21.98 -14.92
C ASP A 542 7.96 20.87 -14.33
N VAL A 543 7.50 19.92 -15.15
CA VAL A 543 6.82 18.69 -14.71
C VAL A 543 7.68 17.90 -13.73
N THR A 544 8.97 17.76 -14.04
CA THR A 544 9.92 17.04 -13.18
C THR A 544 10.23 17.83 -11.92
N LEU A 545 10.35 19.16 -11.98
CA LEU A 545 10.76 19.98 -10.83
C LEU A 545 9.61 20.37 -9.90
N ARG A 546 8.33 20.23 -10.31
CA ARG A 546 7.17 20.63 -9.49
C ARG A 546 6.71 19.53 -8.53
N GLU A 547 6.65 19.89 -7.24
CA GLU A 547 6.20 18.98 -6.18
C GLU A 547 4.68 18.90 -5.99
N GLY A 548 3.91 19.81 -6.59
CA GLY A 548 2.46 19.93 -6.40
C GLY A 548 1.75 20.38 -7.66
N PHE A 549 1.10 19.43 -8.32
CA PHE A 549 0.02 19.66 -9.27
C PHE A 549 -1.12 18.75 -8.82
N ARG A 550 -2.26 19.31 -8.47
CA ARG A 550 -3.57 18.67 -8.63
C ARG A 550 -4.27 19.67 -9.53
N GLY A 551 -4.89 19.24 -10.63
CA GLY A 551 -5.55 20.13 -11.57
C GLY A 551 -6.29 21.24 -10.85
N GLU A 552 -5.63 22.39 -10.66
CA GLU A 552 -6.27 23.61 -10.29
C GLU A 552 -7.09 23.91 -11.53
N SER A 553 -8.41 24.00 -11.37
CA SER A 553 -9.33 24.42 -12.41
C SER A 553 -8.78 25.70 -13.07
N LEU A 554 -8.03 25.53 -14.15
CA LEU A 554 -7.61 26.60 -15.06
C LEU A 554 -8.72 26.89 -16.08
N GLY A 555 -9.94 26.42 -15.83
CA GLY A 555 -11.17 26.88 -16.46
C GLY A 555 -12.20 27.14 -15.36
N GLU A 556 -12.64 28.40 -15.26
CA GLU A 556 -13.76 28.87 -14.44
C GLU A 556 -13.58 28.83 -12.90
N ALA A 557 -12.58 29.55 -12.39
CA ALA A 557 -12.75 30.23 -11.09
C ALA A 557 -13.67 31.45 -11.30
N SER A 558 -14.94 31.19 -11.52
CA SER A 558 -16.00 32.17 -11.43
C SER A 558 -16.22 32.46 -9.95
N SER A 559 -15.50 33.45 -9.42
CA SER A 559 -15.56 34.01 -8.05
C SER A 559 -14.46 33.55 -7.07
N PRO A 560 -13.91 34.49 -6.26
CA PRO A 560 -13.01 34.20 -5.14
C PRO A 560 -13.61 33.37 -3.99
N ASP A 561 -14.89 33.00 -4.06
CA ASP A 561 -15.66 32.40 -2.96
C ASP A 561 -15.70 30.86 -2.99
N GLU A 562 -15.26 30.19 -4.06
CA GLU A 562 -15.15 28.72 -4.10
C GLU A 562 -13.80 28.23 -3.53
N ALA A 563 -13.53 28.56 -2.27
CA ALA A 563 -12.47 27.91 -1.51
C ALA A 563 -12.84 26.44 -1.29
N SER A 564 -11.95 25.49 -1.64
CA SER A 564 -12.15 24.06 -1.41
C SER A 564 -12.68 23.81 0.00
N GLU A 565 -13.90 23.29 0.19
CA GLU A 565 -14.54 23.12 1.51
C GLU A 565 -13.93 21.96 2.35
N GLU A 566 -12.66 21.63 2.16
CA GLU A 566 -12.05 20.41 2.68
C GLU A 566 -11.16 20.66 3.91
N LEU A 567 -11.24 19.76 4.90
CA LEU A 567 -10.31 19.68 6.03
C LEU A 567 -8.90 19.27 5.56
N VAL A 568 -7.84 19.86 6.09
CA VAL A 568 -6.47 19.44 5.73
C VAL A 568 -5.91 18.36 6.66
N LEU A 569 -5.52 17.22 6.10
CA LEU A 569 -4.72 16.18 6.76
C LEU A 569 -3.29 16.25 6.22
N SER A 570 -2.29 16.44 7.09
CA SER A 570 -0.90 16.62 6.64
C SER A 570 0.13 16.02 7.59
N THR A 571 1.29 15.67 7.06
CA THR A 571 2.45 15.39 7.94
C THR A 571 2.99 16.69 8.53
N ILE A 572 3.62 16.62 9.70
CA ILE A 572 4.29 17.78 10.32
C ILE A 572 5.33 18.42 9.37
N HIS A 573 5.98 17.62 8.52
CA HIS A 573 7.00 18.13 7.59
C HIS A 573 6.37 18.95 6.47
N GLN A 574 5.28 18.44 5.89
CA GLN A 574 4.53 19.15 4.84
C GLN A 574 3.67 20.31 5.38
N ALA A 575 3.52 20.42 6.70
CA ALA A 575 2.87 21.57 7.35
C ALA A 575 3.77 22.81 7.42
N LYS A 576 5.07 22.69 7.10
CA LYS A 576 6.02 23.81 7.15
C LYS A 576 5.56 24.96 6.24
N GLY A 577 5.64 26.19 6.75
CA GLY A 577 5.19 27.41 6.05
C GLY A 577 3.68 27.69 6.14
N LEU A 578 2.86 26.70 6.49
CA LEU A 578 1.40 26.80 6.51
C LEU A 578 0.85 27.26 7.86
N GLU A 579 -0.41 27.66 7.87
CA GLU A 579 -1.13 28.12 9.05
C GLU A 579 -2.63 27.80 8.96
N TRP A 580 -3.23 27.53 10.12
CA TRP A 580 -4.66 27.20 10.28
C TRP A 580 -5.18 27.80 11.59
N ARG A 581 -6.48 28.08 11.64
CA ARG A 581 -7.15 28.62 12.83
C ARG A 581 -7.24 27.58 13.95
N ALA A 582 -7.47 26.32 13.59
CA ALA A 582 -7.48 25.19 14.51
C ALA A 582 -6.54 24.08 14.04
N VAL A 583 -5.71 23.58 14.93
CA VAL A 583 -4.76 22.49 14.63
C VAL A 583 -4.89 21.38 15.67
N PHE A 584 -5.06 20.16 15.18
CA PHE A 584 -4.92 18.94 15.96
C PHE A 584 -3.58 18.30 15.64
N VAL A 585 -2.81 17.93 16.67
CA VAL A 585 -1.61 17.09 16.51
C VAL A 585 -1.90 15.73 17.13
N ILE A 586 -1.97 14.70 16.30
CA ILE A 586 -2.28 13.33 16.73
C ILE A 586 -1.01 12.51 16.94
N ARG A 587 -1.03 11.61 17.94
CA ARG A 587 0.12 10.77 18.35
C ARG A 587 1.39 11.56 18.73
N SER A 588 1.25 12.56 19.59
CA SER A 588 2.41 13.21 20.22
C SER A 588 3.03 12.29 21.29
N GLY A 589 4.06 11.53 20.92
CA GLY A 589 4.89 10.73 21.85
C GLY A 589 4.59 9.23 21.92
N ARG A 590 5.12 8.54 22.96
CA ARG A 590 4.94 7.10 23.22
C ARG A 590 3.53 6.74 23.76
N SER A 591 2.67 7.72 23.95
CA SER A 591 1.31 7.57 24.49
C SER A 591 0.26 8.15 23.52
N SER A 592 -0.95 7.60 23.54
CA SER A 592 -2.10 8.03 22.75
C SER A 592 -2.63 9.36 23.28
N THR A 593 -2.13 10.47 22.73
CA THR A 593 -2.45 11.82 23.19
C THR A 593 -2.67 12.75 22.00
N VAL A 594 -3.74 13.55 22.07
CA VAL A 594 -4.09 14.58 21.09
C VAL A 594 -3.77 15.95 21.69
N LEU A 595 -2.98 16.74 20.99
CA LEU A 595 -2.77 18.15 21.29
C LEU A 595 -3.70 18.98 20.40
N ARG A 596 -4.43 19.92 21.00
CA ARG A 596 -5.33 20.83 20.28
C ARG A 596 -4.92 22.28 20.51
N PHE A 597 -4.82 23.03 19.44
CA PHE A 597 -4.53 24.46 19.42
C PHE A 597 -5.74 25.23 18.87
N LEU A 598 -6.10 26.34 19.54
CA LEU A 598 -7.17 27.26 19.13
C LEU A 598 -6.62 28.69 19.16
N SER A 599 -6.67 29.39 18.03
CA SER A 599 -6.12 30.75 17.90
C SER A 599 -7.04 31.86 18.42
N ARG A 600 -8.32 31.59 18.74
CA ARG A 600 -9.24 32.59 19.34
C ARG A 600 -10.15 31.96 20.39
N SER A 601 -10.51 32.74 21.42
CA SER A 601 -11.32 32.32 22.55
C SER A 601 -12.75 31.95 22.13
N PHE A 602 -13.07 30.66 22.15
CA PHE A 602 -14.45 30.19 22.10
C PHE A 602 -15.01 30.21 23.53
N ARG A 603 -15.66 31.30 23.94
CA ARG A 603 -16.49 31.31 25.16
C ARG A 603 -17.90 30.87 24.79
N ARG A 604 -18.26 29.63 25.16
CA ARG A 604 -19.55 29.28 25.79
C ARG A 604 -19.53 27.84 26.30
N GLY A 605 -19.70 27.72 27.62
CA GLY A 605 -20.30 26.60 28.35
C GLY A 605 -19.78 25.18 28.13
N PHE A 606 -18.70 24.78 28.83
CA PHE A 606 -18.66 23.44 29.44
C PHE A 606 -17.59 23.38 30.55
N MET A 607 -17.91 23.96 31.71
CA MET A 607 -17.23 23.62 32.95
C MET A 607 -17.93 22.39 33.53
N ARG A 608 -17.27 21.21 33.51
CA ARG A 608 -17.59 20.15 34.47
C ARG A 608 -16.34 19.79 35.25
N LYS A 609 -16.31 20.28 36.49
CA LYS A 609 -15.42 19.83 37.57
C LYS A 609 -15.51 18.30 37.68
N SER A 610 -14.39 17.60 37.65
CA SER A 610 -14.23 16.40 38.46
C SER A 610 -12.82 16.35 39.05
N ARG A 611 -12.74 16.77 40.32
CA ARG A 611 -11.69 16.35 41.24
C ARG A 611 -11.76 14.83 41.39
N SER A 612 -10.61 14.16 41.39
CA SER A 612 -10.44 12.89 42.10
C SER A 612 -8.95 12.63 42.30
N LYS A 613 -8.50 12.85 43.54
CA LYS A 613 -7.25 12.37 44.11
C LYS A 613 -7.29 10.83 44.17
N ARG A 614 -6.22 10.14 43.74
CA ARG A 614 -5.66 8.96 44.44
C ARG A 614 -4.35 8.50 43.79
N ALA A 615 -3.35 8.32 44.67
CA ALA A 615 -2.03 7.76 44.40
C ALA A 615 -2.08 6.20 44.29
N PRO A 616 -0.98 5.53 43.90
CA PRO A 616 -1.01 4.29 43.14
C PRO A 616 -1.06 3.01 43.99
N LYS A 617 -1.65 1.94 43.45
CA LYS A 617 -1.40 0.56 43.91
C LYS A 617 -0.84 -0.28 42.75
N ARG A 618 0.20 -1.05 43.05
CA ARG A 618 0.98 -1.89 42.14
C ARG A 618 0.24 -3.18 41.70
N LYS A 619 0.32 -3.46 40.38
CA LYS A 619 0.47 -4.76 39.64
C LYS A 619 -0.62 -5.86 39.83
N PRO A 620 -0.95 -6.64 38.76
CA PRO A 620 -0.02 -7.55 38.09
C PRO A 620 0.20 -7.28 36.60
N PHE A 621 1.36 -7.75 36.16
CA PHE A 621 1.83 -7.85 34.78
C PHE A 621 0.83 -8.67 33.93
N THR A 622 0.36 -8.13 32.81
CA THR A 622 -0.26 -8.91 31.74
C THR A 622 0.28 -8.46 30.40
N TRP A 623 0.93 -9.39 29.70
CA TRP A 623 1.48 -9.24 28.37
C TRP A 623 0.37 -8.89 27.37
N ILE A 624 0.35 -7.66 26.84
CA ILE A 624 -0.36 -7.36 25.59
C ILE A 624 0.59 -6.63 24.65
N ARG A 625 1.11 -7.43 23.72
CA ARG A 625 1.99 -7.07 22.62
C ARG A 625 1.25 -6.10 21.68
N LYS A 626 1.87 -4.96 21.39
CA LYS A 626 1.42 -3.94 20.42
C LYS A 626 0.99 -4.58 19.10
N GLY A 627 -0.30 -4.49 18.77
CA GLY A 627 -0.79 -4.72 17.41
C GLY A 627 -0.42 -3.53 16.53
N ARG A 628 0.46 -3.74 15.54
CA ARG A 628 0.61 -2.86 14.38
C ARG A 628 -0.71 -2.93 13.58
N SER A 629 -1.41 -1.81 13.44
CA SER A 629 -2.48 -1.66 12.44
C SER A 629 -1.80 -1.51 11.08
N MET A 630 -1.77 -2.60 10.30
CA MET A 630 -1.45 -2.57 8.87
C MET A 630 -2.69 -2.08 8.13
N SER A 631 -2.52 -1.20 7.13
CA SER A 631 -3.58 -0.95 6.14
C SER A 631 -4.02 -2.31 5.57
N LEU A 632 -5.32 -2.59 5.61
CA LEU A 632 -5.86 -3.86 5.14
C LEU A 632 -5.72 -3.94 3.63
N ASN A 633 -4.58 -4.48 3.17
CA ASN A 633 -4.45 -5.01 1.82
C ASN A 633 -5.41 -6.19 1.69
N ARG A 634 -6.67 -5.94 1.30
CA ARG A 634 -7.74 -6.96 1.22
C ARG A 634 -7.32 -8.14 0.34
N LYS A 635 -6.60 -7.89 -0.75
CA LYS A 635 -6.07 -8.94 -1.65
C LYS A 635 -4.99 -9.78 -0.94
N GLY A 636 -4.06 -9.13 -0.23
CA GLY A 636 -3.03 -9.82 0.56
C GLY A 636 -3.59 -10.62 1.73
N ALA A 637 -4.62 -10.11 2.41
CA ALA A 637 -5.31 -10.80 3.49
C ALA A 637 -6.04 -12.06 3.00
N LEU A 638 -6.81 -11.96 1.92
CA LEU A 638 -7.49 -13.11 1.30
C LEU A 638 -6.49 -14.17 0.81
N ALA A 639 -5.37 -13.75 0.21
CA ALA A 639 -4.30 -14.66 -0.18
C ALA A 639 -3.67 -15.37 1.03
N THR A 640 -3.51 -14.66 2.15
CA THR A 640 -2.99 -15.23 3.40
C THR A 640 -3.95 -16.27 3.98
N VAL A 641 -5.26 -15.97 4.04
CA VAL A 641 -6.28 -16.93 4.50
C VAL A 641 -6.31 -18.16 3.59
N PHE A 642 -6.28 -17.96 2.27
CA PHE A 642 -6.22 -19.05 1.30
C PHE A 642 -5.01 -19.97 1.55
N LEU A 643 -3.82 -19.39 1.69
CA LEU A 643 -2.58 -20.15 1.91
C LEU A 643 -2.62 -20.93 3.24
N VAL A 644 -3.10 -20.31 4.31
CA VAL A 644 -3.27 -20.96 5.62
C VAL A 644 -4.20 -22.18 5.51
N VAL A 645 -5.31 -22.04 4.80
CA VAL A 645 -6.27 -23.15 4.61
C VAL A 645 -5.66 -24.26 3.74
N VAL A 646 -4.92 -23.92 2.67
CA VAL A 646 -4.20 -24.92 1.86
C VAL A 646 -3.24 -25.74 2.73
N ILE A 647 -2.39 -25.06 3.50
CA ILE A 647 -1.35 -25.70 4.31
C ILE A 647 -1.97 -26.61 5.37
N ASP A 648 -3.03 -26.16 6.05
CA ASP A 648 -3.72 -26.97 7.05
C ASP A 648 -4.39 -28.22 6.45
N LEU A 649 -4.95 -28.09 5.24
CA LEU A 649 -5.58 -29.21 4.53
C LEU A 649 -4.55 -30.18 3.94
N MET A 650 -3.35 -29.71 3.59
CA MET A 650 -2.21 -30.59 3.27
C MET A 650 -1.80 -31.40 4.49
N GLY A 651 -1.66 -30.78 5.67
CA GLY A 651 -1.36 -31.51 6.91
C GLY A 651 -2.42 -32.58 7.24
N PHE A 652 -3.69 -32.23 7.05
CA PHE A 652 -4.80 -33.17 7.20
C PHE A 652 -4.72 -34.32 6.15
N GLY A 653 -4.44 -33.98 4.89
CA GLY A 653 -4.31 -34.92 3.79
C GLY A 653 -3.08 -35.84 3.88
N ILE A 654 -2.04 -35.43 4.63
CA ILE A 654 -0.88 -36.29 4.94
C ILE A 654 -1.25 -37.34 5.99
N VAL A 655 -1.95 -36.92 7.04
CA VAL A 655 -2.22 -37.77 8.21
C VAL A 655 -3.36 -38.76 7.98
N LEU A 656 -4.42 -38.34 7.27
CA LEU A 656 -5.64 -39.13 7.12
C LEU A 656 -5.43 -40.51 6.45
N PRO A 657 -4.62 -40.65 5.37
CA PRO A 657 -4.38 -41.94 4.73
C PRO A 657 -3.49 -42.87 5.57
N LEU A 658 -2.62 -42.32 6.43
CA LEU A 658 -1.68 -43.08 7.25
C LEU A 658 -2.31 -43.60 8.55
N LEU A 659 -3.43 -43.02 8.98
CA LEU A 659 -4.09 -43.35 10.24
C LEU A 659 -4.40 -44.83 10.47
N PRO A 660 -4.94 -45.59 9.49
CA PRO A 660 -5.26 -47.01 9.67
C PRO A 660 -4.00 -47.85 9.85
N PHE A 661 -2.94 -47.52 9.10
CA PHE A 661 -1.67 -48.22 9.16
C PHE A 661 -0.97 -47.96 10.50
N TYR A 662 -0.92 -46.70 10.95
CA TYR A 662 -0.32 -46.37 12.24
C TYR A 662 -1.12 -46.96 13.42
N ALA A 663 -2.45 -46.99 13.35
CA ALA A 663 -3.26 -47.65 14.36
C ALA A 663 -3.06 -49.18 14.39
N SER A 664 -2.74 -49.79 13.25
CA SER A 664 -2.52 -51.24 13.16
C SER A 664 -1.24 -51.71 13.85
N GLU A 665 -0.21 -50.85 13.95
CA GLU A 665 1.01 -51.10 14.76
C GLU A 665 0.67 -51.37 16.24
N PHE A 666 -0.42 -50.76 16.73
CA PHE A 666 -0.90 -50.96 18.11
C PHE A 666 -1.90 -52.13 18.24
N ARG A 667 -2.03 -52.98 17.22
CA ARG A 667 -2.95 -54.14 17.18
C ARG A 667 -4.41 -53.76 17.43
N VAL A 668 -4.80 -52.56 17.00
CA VAL A 668 -6.15 -52.02 17.20
C VAL A 668 -7.11 -52.65 16.20
N SER A 669 -8.30 -53.05 16.67
CA SER A 669 -9.34 -53.62 15.81
C SER A 669 -9.89 -52.58 14.82
N ALA A 670 -10.55 -53.05 13.75
CA ALA A 670 -11.21 -52.17 12.78
C ALA A 670 -12.20 -51.18 13.43
N VAL A 671 -12.84 -51.59 14.54
CA VAL A 671 -13.72 -50.72 15.34
C VAL A 671 -12.94 -49.57 15.98
N GLY A 672 -11.76 -49.85 16.56
CA GLY A 672 -10.89 -48.81 17.12
C GLY A 672 -10.36 -47.83 16.08
N ILE A 673 -10.05 -48.31 14.87
CA ILE A 673 -9.70 -47.44 13.73
C ILE A 673 -10.90 -46.54 13.36
N GLY A 674 -12.10 -47.10 13.28
CA GLY A 674 -13.33 -46.32 13.04
C GLY A 674 -13.52 -45.21 14.07
N ILE A 675 -13.31 -45.49 15.35
CA ILE A 675 -13.37 -44.51 16.45
C ILE A 675 -12.37 -43.36 16.23
N LEU A 676 -11.15 -43.62 15.73
CA LEU A 676 -10.17 -42.57 15.42
C LEU A 676 -10.59 -41.62 14.29
N TYR A 677 -11.33 -42.12 13.29
CA TYR A 677 -11.91 -41.27 12.24
C TYR A 677 -13.10 -40.46 12.77
N SER A 678 -13.95 -41.08 13.58
CA SER A 678 -15.17 -40.46 14.10
C SER A 678 -14.89 -39.42 15.18
N ILE A 679 -13.89 -39.62 16.05
CA ILE A 679 -13.62 -38.71 17.18
C ILE A 679 -13.28 -37.29 16.71
N TYR A 680 -12.55 -37.16 15.60
CA TYR A 680 -12.24 -35.86 15.00
C TYR A 680 -13.52 -35.13 14.56
N SER A 681 -14.40 -35.82 13.84
CA SER A 681 -15.67 -35.26 13.35
C SER A 681 -16.64 -34.96 14.50
N LEU A 682 -16.67 -35.81 15.54
CA LEU A 682 -17.45 -35.60 16.75
C LEU A 682 -16.96 -34.37 17.54
N ALA A 683 -15.64 -34.21 17.69
CA ALA A 683 -15.07 -33.02 18.31
C ALA A 683 -15.38 -31.75 17.49
N GLN A 684 -15.30 -31.80 16.16
CA GLN A 684 -15.71 -30.67 15.31
C GLN A 684 -17.19 -30.33 15.46
N LEU A 685 -18.08 -31.32 15.58
CA LEU A 685 -19.51 -31.09 15.80
C LEU A 685 -19.76 -30.27 17.08
N LEU A 686 -19.02 -30.56 18.15
CA LEU A 686 -19.17 -29.89 19.45
C LEU A 686 -18.47 -28.53 19.50
N PHE A 687 -17.23 -28.44 18.98
CA PHE A 687 -16.36 -27.28 19.20
C PHE A 687 -16.35 -26.26 18.04
N SER A 688 -16.72 -26.62 16.80
CA SER A 688 -16.78 -25.64 15.70
C SER A 688 -17.76 -24.48 15.97
N PRO A 689 -18.96 -24.72 16.54
CA PRO A 689 -19.86 -23.64 16.96
C PRO A 689 -19.27 -22.79 18.10
N VAL A 690 -18.44 -23.36 18.96
CA VAL A 690 -17.76 -22.63 20.05
C VAL A 690 -16.73 -21.68 19.47
N TRP A 691 -15.87 -22.15 18.57
CA TRP A 691 -14.87 -21.32 17.89
C TRP A 691 -15.49 -20.21 17.06
N GLY A 692 -16.56 -20.51 16.33
CA GLY A 692 -17.33 -19.51 15.59
C GLY A 692 -17.79 -18.36 16.48
N ARG A 693 -18.44 -18.66 17.61
CA ARG A 693 -18.88 -17.67 18.59
C ARG A 693 -17.74 -16.91 19.24
N PHE A 694 -16.65 -17.59 19.59
CA PHE A 694 -15.47 -16.95 20.16
C PHE A 694 -14.82 -16.00 19.15
N SER A 695 -14.82 -16.35 17.86
CA SER A 695 -14.27 -15.50 16.81
C SER A 695 -15.07 -14.21 16.62
N ASP A 696 -16.40 -14.23 16.80
CA ASP A 696 -17.24 -13.02 16.80
C ASP A 696 -16.94 -12.10 18.00
N ARG A 697 -16.43 -12.64 19.11
CA ARG A 697 -16.12 -11.87 20.33
C ARG A 697 -14.69 -11.35 20.38
N VAL A 698 -13.73 -12.19 20.02
CA VAL A 698 -12.29 -11.96 20.25
C VAL A 698 -11.58 -11.50 18.97
N GLY A 699 -12.16 -11.74 17.80
CA GLY A 699 -11.49 -11.53 16.52
C GLY A 699 -11.26 -12.84 15.76
N ARG A 700 -11.16 -12.76 14.43
CA ARG A 700 -10.83 -13.91 13.58
C ARG A 700 -9.39 -14.34 13.77
N ARG A 701 -8.44 -13.40 13.86
CA ARG A 701 -7.00 -13.70 13.87
C ARG A 701 -6.56 -14.43 15.15
N PRO A 702 -6.96 -14.04 16.39
CA PRO A 702 -6.63 -14.79 17.60
C PRO A 702 -7.14 -16.23 17.56
N ILE A 703 -8.32 -16.46 17.01
CA ILE A 703 -8.89 -17.81 16.90
C ILE A 703 -8.12 -18.64 15.87
N MET A 704 -7.80 -18.06 14.70
CA MET A 704 -6.96 -18.74 13.71
C MET A 704 -5.55 -19.07 14.24
N LEU A 705 -4.95 -18.18 15.06
CA LEU A 705 -3.66 -18.46 15.73
C LEU A 705 -3.78 -19.63 16.70
N LEU A 706 -4.83 -19.65 17.53
CA LEU A 706 -5.01 -20.71 18.51
C LEU A 706 -5.32 -22.05 17.85
N SER A 707 -6.13 -22.06 16.79
CA SER A 707 -6.45 -23.27 16.04
C SER A 707 -5.24 -23.83 15.28
N THR A 708 -4.44 -22.98 14.62
CA THR A 708 -3.25 -23.44 13.87
C THR A 708 -2.15 -23.92 14.80
N LEU A 709 -1.91 -23.24 15.93
CA LEU A 709 -0.98 -23.73 16.94
C LEU A 709 -1.46 -25.05 17.57
N GLY A 710 -2.75 -25.14 17.88
CA GLY A 710 -3.36 -26.37 18.39
C GLY A 710 -3.27 -27.55 17.43
N ALA A 711 -3.43 -27.29 16.12
CA ALA A 711 -3.25 -28.30 15.08
C ALA A 711 -1.77 -28.73 14.95
N ALA A 712 -0.81 -27.82 15.04
CA ALA A 712 0.61 -28.16 15.08
C ALA A 712 0.96 -29.07 16.28
N LEU A 713 0.44 -28.75 17.47
CA LEU A 713 0.60 -29.58 18.66
C LEU A 713 -0.06 -30.96 18.51
N ALA A 714 -1.23 -31.03 17.89
CA ALA A 714 -1.90 -32.30 17.61
C ALA A 714 -1.09 -33.17 16.64
N TYR A 715 -0.48 -32.58 15.60
CA TYR A 715 0.39 -33.31 14.67
C TYR A 715 1.72 -33.73 15.29
N LEU A 716 2.29 -32.93 16.21
CA LEU A 716 3.43 -33.37 17.02
C LEU A 716 3.04 -34.58 17.89
N LEU A 717 1.89 -34.53 18.54
CA LEU A 717 1.42 -35.64 19.35
C LEU A 717 1.18 -36.90 18.48
N PHE A 718 0.67 -36.73 17.26
CA PHE A 718 0.57 -37.81 16.28
C PHE A 718 1.95 -38.38 15.93
N ALA A 719 2.94 -37.54 15.63
CA ALA A 719 4.29 -37.97 15.24
C ALA A 719 5.01 -38.81 16.31
N PHE A 720 4.77 -38.49 17.59
CA PHE A 720 5.38 -39.17 18.73
C PHE A 720 4.44 -40.17 19.40
N SER A 721 3.39 -40.63 18.71
CA SER A 721 2.44 -41.55 19.32
C SER A 721 3.03 -42.96 19.46
N HIS A 722 3.11 -43.45 20.70
CA HIS A 722 3.56 -44.82 21.02
C HIS A 722 2.42 -45.70 21.55
N SER A 723 1.18 -45.21 21.51
CA SER A 723 0.00 -45.96 21.90
C SER A 723 -1.25 -45.47 21.19
N PHE A 724 -2.26 -46.34 21.10
CA PHE A 724 -3.58 -45.98 20.58
C PHE A 724 -4.22 -44.82 21.34
N ALA A 725 -4.06 -44.74 22.67
CA ALA A 725 -4.61 -43.66 23.48
C ALA A 725 -4.01 -42.29 23.10
N MET A 726 -2.71 -42.26 22.79
CA MET A 726 -2.01 -41.06 22.36
C MET A 726 -2.43 -40.64 20.94
N LEU A 727 -2.62 -41.60 20.02
CA LEU A 727 -3.21 -41.35 18.70
C LEU A 727 -4.64 -40.82 18.83
N PHE A 728 -5.46 -41.41 19.69
CA PHE A 728 -6.82 -40.95 19.96
C PHE A 728 -6.83 -39.51 20.50
N LEU A 729 -5.96 -39.21 21.45
CA LEU A 729 -5.81 -37.87 22.02
C LEU A 729 -5.36 -36.87 20.95
N SER A 730 -4.45 -37.24 20.05
CA SER A 730 -4.02 -36.37 18.93
C SER A 730 -5.19 -36.03 18.01
N ARG A 731 -6.04 -37.01 17.68
CA ARG A 731 -7.23 -36.82 16.84
C ARG A 731 -8.31 -35.99 17.53
N LEU A 732 -8.50 -36.20 18.82
CA LEU A 732 -9.40 -35.40 19.65
C LEU A 732 -8.94 -33.94 19.69
N ILE A 733 -7.66 -33.68 19.99
CA ILE A 733 -7.11 -32.30 20.01
C ILE A 733 -7.21 -31.66 18.63
N ALA A 734 -6.87 -32.37 17.55
CA ALA A 734 -7.02 -31.86 16.19
C ALA A 734 -8.48 -31.48 15.85
N GLY A 735 -9.45 -32.29 16.30
CA GLY A 735 -10.87 -32.01 16.11
C GLY A 735 -11.37 -30.84 16.96
N VAL A 736 -10.95 -30.78 18.23
CA VAL A 736 -11.24 -29.66 19.14
C VAL A 736 -10.67 -28.37 18.57
N MET A 737 -9.44 -28.37 18.05
CA MET A 737 -8.77 -27.20 17.50
C MET A 737 -9.15 -26.92 16.04
N GLY A 738 -10.08 -27.68 15.45
CA GLY A 738 -10.50 -27.59 14.05
C GLY A 738 -11.31 -26.34 13.65
N GLY A 739 -11.25 -25.26 14.43
CA GLY A 739 -11.98 -24.01 14.20
C GLY A 739 -11.43 -23.14 13.06
N ASN A 740 -10.31 -23.53 12.43
CA ASN A 740 -9.65 -22.70 11.44
C ASN A 740 -10.49 -22.50 10.16
N VAL A 741 -11.13 -23.56 9.66
CA VAL A 741 -11.94 -23.50 8.42
C VAL A 741 -13.16 -22.58 8.58
N SER A 742 -13.93 -22.75 9.66
CA SER A 742 -15.10 -21.89 9.92
C SER A 742 -14.71 -20.44 10.17
N THR A 743 -13.56 -20.21 10.82
CA THR A 743 -13.04 -18.86 11.07
C THR A 743 -12.51 -18.21 9.80
N ALA A 744 -11.87 -18.99 8.91
CA ALA A 744 -11.44 -18.55 7.59
C ALA A 744 -12.63 -18.20 6.68
N GLN A 745 -13.69 -19.02 6.68
CA GLN A 745 -14.93 -18.73 5.97
C GLN A 745 -15.59 -17.45 6.50
N ALA A 746 -15.63 -17.26 7.82
CA ALA A 746 -16.13 -16.04 8.44
C ALA A 746 -15.28 -14.82 8.06
N TYR A 747 -13.95 -14.96 8.06
CA TYR A 747 -13.02 -13.93 7.62
C TYR A 747 -13.28 -13.53 6.16
N VAL A 748 -13.44 -14.51 5.26
CA VAL A 748 -13.76 -14.28 3.85
C VAL A 748 -15.08 -13.52 3.74
N ALA A 749 -16.12 -13.92 4.48
CA ALA A 749 -17.41 -13.24 4.49
C ALA A 749 -17.34 -11.79 5.05
N ASP A 750 -16.42 -11.51 5.98
CA ASP A 750 -16.19 -10.17 6.53
C ASP A 750 -15.51 -9.23 5.51
N VAL A 751 -14.65 -9.76 4.63
CA VAL A 751 -13.86 -8.95 3.67
C VAL A 751 -14.38 -8.99 2.23
N THR A 752 -15.45 -9.74 1.97
CA THR A 752 -16.10 -9.83 0.65
C THR A 752 -17.55 -9.32 0.70
N GLU A 753 -17.93 -8.56 -0.32
CA GLU A 753 -19.31 -8.08 -0.48
C GLU A 753 -20.27 -9.25 -0.76
N ALA A 754 -21.53 -9.14 -0.36
CA ALA A 754 -22.52 -10.23 -0.46
C ALA A 754 -22.58 -10.88 -1.85
N LYS A 755 -22.56 -10.07 -2.92
CA LYS A 755 -22.56 -10.52 -4.33
C LYS A 755 -21.30 -11.29 -4.75
N ASP A 756 -20.19 -11.11 -4.05
CA ASP A 756 -18.87 -11.71 -4.34
C ASP A 756 -18.48 -12.80 -3.32
N ARG A 757 -19.33 -13.06 -2.31
CA ARG A 757 -19.01 -14.02 -1.23
C ARG A 757 -18.82 -15.43 -1.73
N ALA A 758 -19.63 -15.89 -2.68
CA ALA A 758 -19.47 -17.25 -3.21
C ALA A 758 -18.16 -17.42 -3.99
N LYS A 759 -17.65 -16.36 -4.65
CA LYS A 759 -16.30 -16.37 -5.22
C LYS A 759 -15.23 -16.45 -4.13
N GLY A 760 -15.39 -15.69 -3.04
CA GLY A 760 -14.51 -15.78 -1.87
C GLY A 760 -14.50 -17.19 -1.25
N MET A 761 -15.68 -17.78 -1.05
CA MET A 761 -15.83 -19.16 -0.58
C MET A 761 -15.30 -20.18 -1.59
N GLY A 762 -15.30 -19.84 -2.88
CA GLY A 762 -14.71 -20.63 -3.96
C GLY A 762 -13.19 -20.77 -3.79
N LEU A 763 -12.50 -19.72 -3.35
CA LEU A 763 -11.07 -19.80 -3.01
C LEU A 763 -10.83 -20.81 -1.88
N ILE A 764 -11.66 -20.80 -0.83
CA ILE A 764 -11.58 -21.78 0.25
C ILE A 764 -11.82 -23.20 -0.29
N GLY A 765 -12.80 -23.39 -1.17
CA GLY A 765 -13.04 -24.66 -1.84
C GLY A 765 -11.83 -25.15 -2.66
N ALA A 766 -11.22 -24.27 -3.46
CA ALA A 766 -10.03 -24.61 -4.25
C ALA A 766 -8.86 -25.05 -3.35
N ALA A 767 -8.74 -24.49 -2.14
CA ALA A 767 -7.76 -24.92 -1.15
C ALA A 767 -7.99 -26.37 -0.67
N PHE A 768 -9.25 -26.81 -0.52
CA PHE A 768 -9.57 -28.22 -0.29
C PHE A 768 -9.12 -29.10 -1.45
N GLY A 769 -9.36 -28.68 -2.70
CA GLY A 769 -8.87 -29.40 -3.88
C GLY A 769 -7.35 -29.61 -3.85
N ILE A 770 -6.59 -28.55 -3.56
CA ILE A 770 -5.11 -28.62 -3.46
C ILE A 770 -4.67 -29.56 -2.34
N GLY A 771 -5.24 -29.42 -1.14
CA GLY A 771 -4.88 -30.24 0.02
C GLY A 771 -5.13 -31.74 -0.20
N PHE A 772 -6.24 -32.09 -0.86
CA PHE A 772 -6.58 -33.49 -1.16
C PHE A 772 -5.80 -34.09 -2.35
N VAL A 773 -5.25 -33.26 -3.23
CA VAL A 773 -4.33 -33.72 -4.30
C VAL A 773 -2.92 -33.92 -3.76
N ILE A 774 -2.38 -32.92 -3.05
CA ILE A 774 -0.97 -32.91 -2.65
C ILE A 774 -0.75 -33.70 -1.35
N GLY A 775 -1.67 -33.64 -0.40
CA GLY A 775 -1.51 -34.26 0.93
C GLY A 775 -1.23 -35.77 0.87
N PRO A 776 -2.09 -36.58 0.22
CA PRO A 776 -1.86 -38.02 0.09
C PRO A 776 -0.57 -38.37 -0.67
N ALA A 777 -0.21 -37.59 -1.71
CA ALA A 777 1.03 -37.80 -2.45
C ALA A 777 2.27 -37.58 -1.56
N LEU A 778 2.24 -36.53 -0.72
CA LEU A 778 3.28 -36.28 0.28
C LEU A 778 3.31 -37.37 1.37
N ALA A 779 2.17 -37.88 1.81
CA ALA A 779 2.12 -39.00 2.76
C ALA A 779 2.90 -40.21 2.25
N THR A 780 2.63 -40.61 1.00
CA THR A 780 3.27 -41.75 0.35
C THR A 780 4.77 -41.51 0.16
N LEU A 781 5.17 -40.30 -0.26
CA LEU A 781 6.58 -39.95 -0.43
C LEU A 781 7.34 -39.98 0.91
N LEU A 782 6.76 -39.40 1.95
CA LEU A 782 7.41 -39.29 3.27
C LEU A 782 7.56 -40.65 3.95
N ILE A 783 6.73 -41.64 3.64
CA ILE A 783 6.85 -43.00 4.19
C ILE A 783 7.66 -43.96 3.28
N HIS A 784 8.12 -43.48 2.13
CA HIS A 784 8.89 -44.30 1.19
C HIS A 784 10.22 -44.73 1.80
N SER A 785 10.62 -45.99 1.60
CA SER A 785 11.81 -46.60 2.20
C SER A 785 13.09 -45.81 1.95
N SER A 786 13.31 -45.34 0.72
CA SER A 786 14.48 -44.52 0.38
C SER A 786 14.57 -43.21 1.16
N VAL A 787 13.43 -42.57 1.45
CA VAL A 787 13.37 -41.32 2.22
C VAL A 787 13.62 -41.60 3.70
N GLN A 788 13.07 -42.69 4.21
CA GLN A 788 13.26 -43.13 5.60
C GLN A 788 14.72 -43.53 5.87
N GLU A 789 15.34 -44.30 4.97
CA GLU A 789 16.75 -44.68 5.07
C GLU A 789 17.68 -43.47 5.01
N ALA A 790 17.39 -42.51 4.11
CA ALA A 790 18.15 -41.27 4.02
C ALA A 790 18.03 -40.45 5.33
N LEU A 791 16.82 -40.35 5.89
CA LEU A 791 16.61 -39.65 7.17
C LEU A 791 17.40 -40.28 8.30
N VAL A 792 17.38 -41.62 8.42
CA VAL A 792 18.11 -42.36 9.46
C VAL A 792 19.62 -42.14 9.31
N ARG A 793 20.16 -42.19 8.08
CA ARG A 793 21.60 -41.94 7.81
C ARG A 793 22.05 -40.52 8.14
N MET A 794 21.19 -39.54 7.91
CA MET A 794 21.51 -38.12 8.16
C MET A 794 21.26 -37.67 9.60
N SER A 795 20.59 -38.49 10.40
CA SER A 795 20.20 -38.16 11.78
C SER A 795 21.30 -38.53 12.79
N PRO A 796 21.47 -37.77 13.88
CA PRO A 796 22.31 -38.18 15.01
C PRO A 796 21.87 -39.54 15.59
N PRO A 797 22.75 -40.30 16.27
CA PRO A 797 22.45 -41.66 16.72
C PRO A 797 21.14 -41.80 17.51
N PHE A 798 20.85 -40.88 18.43
CA PHE A 798 19.61 -40.89 19.23
C PHE A 798 18.34 -40.68 18.39
N ALA A 799 18.42 -39.95 17.28
CA ALA A 799 17.30 -39.68 16.39
C ALA A 799 17.16 -40.78 15.31
N ALA A 800 18.28 -41.33 14.85
CA ALA A 800 18.31 -42.46 13.92
C ALA A 800 17.61 -43.70 14.50
N GLU A 801 17.82 -43.99 15.79
CA GLU A 801 17.11 -45.06 16.50
C GLU A 801 15.60 -44.80 16.59
N PHE A 802 15.20 -43.56 16.89
CA PHE A 802 13.79 -43.19 16.96
C PHE A 802 13.06 -43.32 15.62
N PHE A 803 13.66 -42.83 14.52
CA PHE A 803 13.04 -42.87 13.19
C PHE A 803 13.00 -44.27 12.58
N SER A 804 13.99 -45.12 12.89
CA SER A 804 13.97 -46.52 12.44
C SER A 804 12.83 -47.34 13.06
N HIS A 805 12.40 -47.00 14.29
CA HIS A 805 11.29 -47.67 14.97
C HIS A 805 9.93 -46.98 14.77
N ASN A 806 9.89 -45.75 14.23
CA ASN A 806 8.66 -44.96 14.06
C ASN A 806 8.57 -44.33 12.66
N PRO A 807 8.21 -45.11 11.61
CA PRO A 807 8.15 -44.61 10.23
C PRO A 807 7.11 -43.49 10.03
N TYR A 808 6.09 -43.42 10.89
CA TYR A 808 5.03 -42.40 10.85
C TYR A 808 5.44 -41.06 11.49
N ALA A 809 6.57 -41.02 12.20
CA ALA A 809 7.03 -39.80 12.86
C ALA A 809 7.37 -38.69 11.86
N LEU A 810 8.05 -39.02 10.76
CA LEU A 810 8.42 -38.04 9.73
C LEU A 810 7.17 -37.37 9.08
N PRO A 811 6.16 -38.11 8.60
CA PRO A 811 4.89 -37.51 8.14
C PRO A 811 4.22 -36.61 9.19
N GLY A 812 4.19 -37.04 10.46
CA GLY A 812 3.62 -36.24 11.55
C GLY A 812 4.38 -34.95 11.83
N LEU A 813 5.72 -35.01 11.88
CA LEU A 813 6.59 -33.85 12.04
C LEU A 813 6.46 -32.87 10.87
N PHE A 814 6.34 -33.39 9.64
CA PHE A 814 6.13 -32.56 8.47
C PHE A 814 4.77 -31.86 8.50
N ALA A 815 3.70 -32.57 8.87
CA ALA A 815 2.36 -31.97 9.06
C ALA A 815 2.37 -30.92 10.19
N ALA A 816 3.11 -31.16 11.28
CA ALA A 816 3.30 -30.19 12.36
C ALA A 816 4.05 -28.94 11.90
N LEU A 817 5.11 -29.11 11.10
CA LEU A 817 5.87 -28.00 10.52
C LEU A 817 4.99 -27.15 9.60
N LEU A 818 4.20 -27.78 8.72
CA LEU A 818 3.23 -27.10 7.87
C LEU A 818 2.23 -26.28 8.72
N SER A 819 1.62 -26.88 9.74
CA SER A 819 0.67 -26.17 10.60
C SER A 819 1.32 -25.06 11.43
N PHE A 820 2.59 -25.20 11.81
CA PHE A 820 3.37 -24.13 12.44
C PHE A 820 3.69 -23.00 11.46
N LEU A 821 3.96 -23.30 10.18
CA LEU A 821 4.09 -22.28 9.13
C LEU A 821 2.77 -21.52 8.93
N SER A 822 1.62 -22.20 8.95
CA SER A 822 0.30 -21.55 8.99
C SER A 822 0.18 -20.59 10.17
N PHE A 823 0.60 -21.00 11.38
CA PHE A 823 0.61 -20.15 12.56
C PHE A 823 1.49 -18.89 12.37
N ILE A 824 2.69 -19.05 11.82
CA ILE A 824 3.58 -17.91 11.52
C ILE A 824 2.96 -16.97 10.49
N LEU A 825 2.34 -17.50 9.42
CA LEU A 825 1.65 -16.69 8.41
C LEU A 825 0.51 -15.85 9.02
N VAL A 826 -0.32 -16.46 9.88
CA VAL A 826 -1.37 -15.73 10.61
C VAL A 826 -0.77 -14.69 11.58
N LEU A 827 0.37 -15.02 12.21
CA LEU A 827 1.05 -14.14 13.14
C LEU A 827 1.66 -12.91 12.44
N THR A 828 2.20 -13.06 11.24
CA THR A 828 2.96 -12.00 10.56
C THR A 828 2.14 -11.23 9.53
N LEU A 829 1.25 -11.90 8.79
CA LEU A 829 0.64 -11.35 7.58
C LEU A 829 -0.87 -11.14 7.68
N LEU A 830 -1.59 -11.88 8.53
CA LEU A 830 -3.04 -11.78 8.60
C LEU A 830 -3.47 -10.61 9.52
N PRO A 831 -4.13 -9.55 8.99
CA PRO A 831 -4.72 -8.51 9.83
C PRO A 831 -6.01 -9.02 10.51
N GLU A 832 -6.52 -8.28 11.49
CA GLU A 832 -7.80 -8.60 12.14
C GLU A 832 -8.97 -7.98 11.36
N THR A 833 -10.11 -8.68 11.27
CA THR A 833 -11.29 -8.24 10.51
C THR A 833 -12.55 -8.08 11.33
N ALA A 834 -12.69 -8.76 12.47
CA ALA A 834 -13.94 -8.70 13.22
C ALA A 834 -14.10 -7.36 13.98
N PRO A 835 -15.32 -6.79 14.04
CA PRO A 835 -15.62 -5.69 14.93
C PRO A 835 -15.71 -6.23 16.36
N VAL A 836 -14.83 -5.77 17.26
CA VAL A 836 -14.93 -6.08 18.69
C VAL A 836 -16.29 -5.62 19.21
N LEU A 837 -17.20 -6.56 19.49
CA LEU A 837 -18.48 -6.31 20.15
C LEU A 837 -18.25 -5.44 21.40
N LYS A 838 -19.04 -4.37 21.55
CA LYS A 838 -19.00 -3.51 22.75
C LYS A 838 -19.21 -4.37 24.00
N LYS A 839 -18.46 -4.09 25.07
CA LYS A 839 -18.71 -4.63 26.41
C LYS A 839 -20.19 -4.40 26.77
N GLY A 840 -20.99 -5.46 26.84
CA GLY A 840 -22.40 -5.43 27.26
C GLY A 840 -23.41 -6.08 26.30
N GLN A 841 -23.07 -6.35 25.04
CA GLN A 841 -23.97 -7.09 24.12
C GLN A 841 -23.69 -8.59 24.19
N ALA A 842 -24.64 -9.36 24.71
CA ALA A 842 -24.56 -10.82 24.72
C ALA A 842 -24.93 -11.38 23.35
N ALA A 843 -23.97 -11.98 22.65
CA ALA A 843 -24.28 -12.86 21.52
C ALA A 843 -25.17 -14.03 22.02
N PRO A 844 -26.24 -14.40 21.31
CA PRO A 844 -27.15 -15.46 21.74
C PRO A 844 -26.38 -16.77 21.97
N ARG A 845 -26.75 -17.50 23.04
CA ARG A 845 -26.10 -18.76 23.48
C ARG A 845 -26.48 -19.97 22.61
N THR A 846 -26.82 -19.78 21.35
CA THR A 846 -27.37 -20.85 20.53
C THR A 846 -26.28 -21.81 20.03
N THR A 847 -26.56 -23.11 20.14
CA THR A 847 -25.77 -24.22 19.57
C THR A 847 -26.74 -25.12 18.81
N LEU A 848 -26.22 -26.04 17.98
CA LEU A 848 -27.07 -27.01 17.26
C LEU A 848 -27.93 -27.88 18.19
N LEU A 849 -27.50 -28.05 19.45
CA LEU A 849 -28.17 -28.85 20.47
C LEU A 849 -29.19 -28.03 21.29
N ASP A 850 -29.24 -26.71 21.12
CA ASP A 850 -30.17 -25.85 21.85
C ASP A 850 -31.54 -25.83 21.14
N ARG A 851 -32.60 -26.32 21.82
CA ARG A 851 -33.98 -26.29 21.31
C ARG A 851 -34.44 -24.87 20.94
N ARG A 852 -33.94 -23.84 21.62
CA ARG A 852 -34.29 -22.43 21.35
C ARG A 852 -33.76 -21.93 20.01
N PHE A 853 -32.64 -22.48 19.53
CA PHE A 853 -32.09 -22.16 18.21
C PHE A 853 -33.06 -22.59 17.10
N TRP A 854 -33.55 -23.83 17.17
CA TRP A 854 -34.48 -24.37 16.17
C TRP A 854 -35.89 -23.77 16.28
N ALA A 855 -36.35 -23.42 17.48
CA ALA A 855 -37.62 -22.74 17.70
C ALA A 855 -37.59 -21.29 17.17
N GLY A 856 -36.49 -20.56 17.39
CA GLY A 856 -36.33 -19.17 16.92
C GLY A 856 -36.32 -19.03 15.40
N LEU A 857 -35.91 -20.08 14.67
CA LEU A 857 -35.94 -20.13 13.21
C LEU A 857 -37.35 -20.36 12.62
N ARG A 858 -38.35 -20.75 13.44
CA ARG A 858 -39.71 -21.08 12.99
C ARG A 858 -40.79 -20.05 13.35
N GLY A 859 -40.54 -19.07 14.25
CA GLY A 859 -41.64 -18.17 14.66
C GLY A 859 -41.37 -17.00 15.63
N GLY A 860 -40.14 -16.49 15.79
CA GLY A 860 -39.88 -15.30 16.63
C GLY A 860 -39.93 -13.94 15.89
N PRO A 861 -39.86 -12.78 16.60
CA PRO A 861 -39.65 -11.47 15.98
C PRO A 861 -38.32 -11.48 15.21
N GLY A 862 -38.35 -11.30 13.90
CA GLY A 862 -37.19 -11.49 12.99
C GLY A 862 -37.17 -12.82 12.21
N ALA A 863 -38.10 -13.75 12.48
CA ALA A 863 -38.21 -15.02 11.75
C ALA A 863 -38.63 -14.86 10.28
N SER A 864 -39.13 -13.69 9.86
CA SER A 864 -39.41 -13.37 8.45
C SER A 864 -38.12 -13.27 7.61
N GLU A 865 -37.01 -12.81 8.20
CA GLU A 865 -35.74 -12.58 7.51
C GLU A 865 -34.84 -13.84 7.44
N ARG A 866 -35.01 -14.81 8.35
CA ARG A 866 -34.16 -16.03 8.45
C ARG A 866 -34.86 -17.33 8.03
N ARG A 867 -36.00 -17.27 7.32
CA ARG A 867 -36.79 -18.45 6.92
C ARG A 867 -36.00 -19.49 6.13
N LEU A 868 -34.97 -19.08 5.39
CA LEU A 868 -34.20 -19.93 4.48
C LEU A 868 -33.11 -20.73 5.21
N LEU A 869 -32.64 -20.26 6.37
CA LEU A 869 -31.48 -20.82 7.05
C LEU A 869 -31.61 -22.29 7.46
N PRO A 870 -32.74 -22.79 8.02
CA PRO A 870 -32.91 -24.21 8.32
C PRO A 870 -32.76 -25.11 7.09
N TYR A 871 -33.29 -24.68 5.95
CA TYR A 871 -33.23 -25.43 4.69
C TYR A 871 -31.80 -25.53 4.17
N LEU A 872 -31.02 -24.46 4.28
CA LEU A 872 -29.60 -24.45 3.89
C LEU A 872 -28.76 -25.34 4.81
N LEU A 873 -28.99 -25.31 6.13
CA LEU A 873 -28.28 -26.16 7.09
C LEU A 873 -28.61 -27.66 6.92
N ILE A 874 -29.88 -28.00 6.66
CA ILE A 874 -30.30 -29.37 6.36
C ILE A 874 -29.67 -29.83 5.03
N SER A 875 -29.67 -28.97 4.02
CA SER A 875 -29.06 -29.32 2.73
C SER A 875 -27.55 -29.58 2.87
N LEU A 876 -26.84 -28.77 3.67
CA LEU A 876 -25.43 -28.96 3.97
C LEU A 876 -25.17 -30.31 4.65
N PHE A 877 -26.04 -30.70 5.59
CA PHE A 877 -25.97 -32.00 6.25
C PHE A 877 -26.16 -33.14 5.26
N LEU A 878 -27.23 -33.11 4.44
CA LEU A 878 -27.52 -34.14 3.45
C LEU A 878 -26.39 -34.31 2.42
N ILE A 879 -25.87 -33.19 1.91
CA ILE A 879 -24.71 -33.19 0.99
C ILE A 879 -23.48 -33.78 1.69
N SER A 880 -23.24 -33.45 2.96
CA SER A 880 -22.09 -33.97 3.72
C SER A 880 -22.21 -35.46 4.03
N VAL A 881 -23.40 -35.96 4.38
CA VAL A 881 -23.68 -37.40 4.51
C VAL A 881 -23.38 -38.10 3.20
N GLY A 882 -23.88 -37.54 2.09
CA GLY A 882 -23.69 -38.11 0.77
C GLY A 882 -22.23 -38.22 0.37
N HIS A 883 -21.47 -37.12 0.46
CA HIS A 883 -20.05 -37.11 0.13
C HIS A 883 -19.25 -38.08 1.01
N SER A 884 -19.48 -38.06 2.33
CA SER A 884 -18.73 -38.91 3.26
C SER A 884 -19.10 -40.38 3.18
N SER A 885 -20.31 -40.74 2.73
CA SER A 885 -20.68 -42.13 2.45
C SER A 885 -19.87 -42.75 1.31
N LEU A 886 -19.39 -41.93 0.38
CA LEU A 886 -18.54 -42.41 -0.71
C LEU A 886 -17.16 -42.84 -0.22
N TYR A 887 -16.64 -42.29 0.88
CA TYR A 887 -15.31 -42.66 1.38
C TYR A 887 -15.22 -44.15 1.74
N SER A 888 -16.31 -44.75 2.21
CA SER A 888 -16.36 -46.19 2.49
C SER A 888 -16.84 -47.01 1.28
N ALA A 889 -17.84 -46.54 0.54
CA ALA A 889 -18.46 -47.32 -0.55
C ALA A 889 -17.69 -47.28 -1.89
N PHE A 890 -17.05 -46.17 -2.24
CA PHE A 890 -16.45 -45.96 -3.56
C PHE A 890 -15.21 -46.82 -3.84
N PRO A 891 -14.23 -46.96 -2.92
CA PRO A 891 -13.11 -47.87 -3.13
C PRO A 891 -13.55 -49.33 -3.28
N LEU A 892 -14.56 -49.74 -2.50
CA LEU A 892 -15.13 -51.09 -2.58
C LEU A 892 -15.86 -51.33 -3.91
N PHE A 893 -16.57 -50.32 -4.42
CA PHE A 893 -17.15 -50.37 -5.76
C PHE A 893 -16.09 -50.52 -6.86
N CYS A 894 -15.02 -49.70 -6.82
CA CYS A 894 -13.95 -49.75 -7.82
C CYS A 894 -13.27 -51.12 -7.86
N LYS A 895 -13.01 -51.71 -6.69
CA LYS A 895 -12.46 -53.06 -6.56
C LYS A 895 -13.44 -54.13 -7.07
N ARG A 896 -14.70 -54.09 -6.63
CA ARG A 896 -15.69 -55.15 -6.93
C ARG A 896 -16.20 -55.12 -8.38
N ARG A 897 -16.38 -53.93 -8.96
CA ARG A 897 -17.03 -53.77 -10.27
C ARG A 897 -16.06 -53.62 -11.43
N LEU A 898 -14.95 -52.92 -11.21
CA LEU A 898 -13.98 -52.56 -12.26
C LEU A 898 -12.61 -53.21 -12.04
N ASN A 899 -12.44 -53.98 -10.96
CA ASN A 899 -11.17 -54.60 -10.56
C ASN A 899 -9.99 -53.62 -10.53
N LEU A 900 -10.25 -52.37 -10.15
CA LEU A 900 -9.20 -51.34 -10.12
C LEU A 900 -8.30 -51.54 -8.92
N PRO A 901 -6.97 -51.48 -9.10
CA PRO A 901 -6.03 -51.53 -7.99
C PRO A 901 -6.09 -50.25 -7.14
N PRO A 902 -5.68 -50.28 -5.86
CA PRO A 902 -5.83 -49.16 -4.92
C PRO A 902 -5.18 -47.83 -5.37
N ASP A 903 -4.06 -47.90 -6.09
CA ASP A 903 -3.36 -46.79 -6.71
C ASP A 903 -4.18 -46.12 -7.82
N ALA A 904 -4.84 -46.91 -8.67
CA ALA A 904 -5.74 -46.40 -9.69
C ALA A 904 -6.95 -45.68 -9.05
N VAL A 905 -7.47 -46.17 -7.93
CA VAL A 905 -8.52 -45.49 -7.16
C VAL A 905 -8.04 -44.16 -6.57
N GLY A 906 -6.78 -44.09 -6.11
CA GLY A 906 -6.14 -42.86 -5.66
C GLY A 906 -6.07 -41.78 -6.76
N LEU A 907 -5.71 -42.17 -7.99
CA LEU A 907 -5.69 -41.26 -9.15
C LEU A 907 -7.06 -40.67 -9.48
N LEU A 908 -8.16 -41.41 -9.24
CA LEU A 908 -9.52 -40.90 -9.44
C LEU A 908 -9.86 -39.75 -8.47
N PHE A 909 -9.40 -39.82 -7.22
CA PHE A 909 -9.57 -38.73 -6.26
C PHE A 909 -8.73 -37.50 -6.64
N THR A 910 -7.54 -37.70 -7.22
CA THR A 910 -6.73 -36.61 -7.77
C THR A 910 -7.45 -35.86 -8.88
N VAL A 911 -8.12 -36.58 -9.80
CA VAL A 911 -8.93 -35.96 -10.86
C VAL A 911 -10.06 -35.10 -10.28
N MET A 912 -10.76 -35.60 -9.26
CA MET A 912 -11.80 -34.82 -8.57
C MET A 912 -11.22 -33.55 -7.92
N GLY A 913 -10.04 -33.64 -7.31
CA GLY A 913 -9.35 -32.49 -6.72
C GLY A 913 -8.93 -31.43 -7.76
N ILE A 914 -8.44 -31.85 -8.93
CA ILE A 914 -8.13 -30.94 -10.05
C ILE A 914 -9.39 -30.21 -10.53
N ILE A 915 -10.51 -30.91 -10.67
CA ILE A 915 -11.80 -30.32 -11.06
C ILE A 915 -12.23 -29.27 -10.03
N ALA A 916 -12.09 -29.57 -8.73
CA ALA A 916 -12.39 -28.59 -7.68
C ALA A 916 -11.53 -27.33 -7.78
N ILE A 917 -10.22 -27.47 -8.06
CA ILE A 917 -9.32 -26.33 -8.25
C ILE A 917 -9.75 -25.45 -9.43
N LEU A 918 -10.02 -26.07 -10.60
CA LEU A 918 -10.40 -25.34 -11.81
C LEU A 918 -11.76 -24.65 -11.67
N VAL A 919 -12.74 -25.35 -11.10
CA VAL A 919 -14.11 -24.85 -10.99
C VAL A 919 -14.21 -23.80 -9.89
N GLN A 920 -13.69 -24.07 -8.70
CA GLN A 920 -13.83 -23.19 -7.53
C GLN A 920 -12.83 -22.02 -7.55
N GLY A 921 -11.65 -22.22 -8.14
CA GLY A 921 -10.64 -21.16 -8.30
C GLY A 921 -10.88 -20.24 -9.50
N GLY A 922 -11.58 -20.71 -10.54
CA GLY A 922 -11.77 -20.00 -11.80
C GLY A 922 -13.23 -19.87 -12.24
N LEU A 923 -13.86 -20.99 -12.60
CA LEU A 923 -15.16 -21.00 -13.29
C LEU A 923 -16.28 -20.34 -12.49
N ILE A 924 -16.30 -20.49 -11.16
CA ILE A 924 -17.33 -19.93 -10.29
C ILE A 924 -17.42 -18.40 -10.40
N ARG A 925 -16.26 -17.73 -10.63
CA ARG A 925 -16.18 -16.27 -10.85
C ARG A 925 -16.85 -15.86 -12.15
N VAL A 926 -16.75 -16.67 -13.20
CA VAL A 926 -17.34 -16.39 -14.50
C VAL A 926 -18.85 -16.61 -14.45
N LEU A 927 -19.28 -17.69 -13.81
CA LEU A 927 -20.69 -18.06 -13.72
C LEU A 927 -21.49 -17.10 -12.84
N GLN A 928 -20.95 -16.62 -11.72
CA GLN A 928 -21.64 -15.63 -10.87
C GLN A 928 -21.93 -14.30 -11.55
N LYS A 929 -21.12 -13.91 -12.55
CA LYS A 929 -21.41 -12.70 -13.35
C LYS A 929 -22.62 -12.87 -14.28
N ARG A 930 -23.00 -14.12 -14.58
CA ARG A 930 -24.02 -14.46 -15.59
C ARG A 930 -25.25 -15.12 -15.00
N THR A 931 -25.21 -15.55 -13.74
CA THR A 931 -26.27 -16.38 -13.15
C THR A 931 -26.40 -16.13 -11.66
N ASP A 932 -27.64 -16.16 -11.17
CA ASP A 932 -27.96 -16.01 -9.75
C ASP A 932 -27.36 -17.14 -8.90
N GLU A 933 -26.94 -16.80 -7.68
CA GLU A 933 -26.26 -17.72 -6.76
C GLU A 933 -27.14 -18.91 -6.35
N LYS A 934 -28.45 -18.70 -6.20
CA LYS A 934 -29.42 -19.78 -5.91
C LYS A 934 -29.53 -20.74 -7.10
N LYS A 935 -29.54 -20.21 -8.34
CA LYS A 935 -29.54 -21.05 -9.55
C LYS A 935 -28.25 -21.87 -9.66
N LEU A 936 -27.09 -21.28 -9.35
CA LEU A 936 -25.82 -22.01 -9.33
C LEU A 936 -25.81 -23.12 -8.29
N TYR A 937 -26.38 -22.87 -7.10
CA TYR A 937 -26.54 -23.89 -6.07
C TYR A 937 -27.45 -25.05 -6.53
N VAL A 938 -28.60 -24.75 -7.12
CA VAL A 938 -29.54 -25.75 -7.69
C VAL A 938 -28.87 -26.58 -8.77
N THR A 939 -28.22 -25.93 -9.74
CA THR A 939 -27.48 -26.60 -10.82
C THR A 939 -26.37 -27.49 -10.27
N GLY A 940 -25.63 -27.02 -9.27
CA GLY A 940 -24.59 -27.81 -8.60
C GLY A 940 -25.14 -29.08 -7.94
N CYS A 941 -26.27 -28.97 -7.22
CA CYS A 941 -26.92 -30.12 -6.61
C CYS A 941 -27.49 -31.11 -7.64
N ALA A 942 -28.06 -30.62 -8.74
CA ALA A 942 -28.57 -31.46 -9.83
C ALA A 942 -27.44 -32.24 -10.52
N LEU A 943 -26.33 -31.57 -10.84
CA LEU A 943 -25.15 -32.22 -11.41
C LEU A 943 -24.52 -33.23 -10.46
N MET A 944 -24.46 -32.92 -9.16
CA MET A 944 -23.94 -33.86 -8.16
C MET A 944 -24.84 -35.11 -8.05
N ALA A 945 -26.16 -34.94 -7.99
CA ALA A 945 -27.11 -36.05 -7.98
C ALA A 945 -27.03 -36.90 -9.25
N LEU A 946 -26.90 -36.26 -10.43
CA LEU A 946 -26.73 -36.95 -11.70
C LEU A 946 -25.43 -37.77 -11.72
N GLY A 947 -24.30 -37.17 -11.31
CA GLY A 947 -23.03 -37.89 -11.24
C GLY A 947 -23.10 -39.09 -10.31
N LEU A 948 -23.66 -38.92 -9.11
CA LEU A 948 -23.91 -40.01 -8.16
C LEU A 948 -24.80 -41.12 -8.75
N PHE A 949 -25.84 -40.76 -9.49
CA PHE A 949 -26.72 -41.72 -10.15
C PHE A 949 -25.98 -42.51 -11.24
N LEU A 950 -25.07 -41.88 -11.98
CA LEU A 950 -24.34 -42.51 -13.10
C LEU A 950 -23.20 -43.43 -12.66
N ILE A 951 -22.49 -43.10 -11.56
CA ILE A 951 -21.33 -43.88 -11.05
C ILE A 951 -21.54 -45.41 -11.03
N PRO A 952 -22.63 -45.96 -10.46
CA PRO A 952 -22.77 -47.41 -10.35
C PRO A 952 -22.98 -48.11 -11.71
N PHE A 953 -23.34 -47.36 -12.77
CA PHE A 953 -23.48 -47.88 -14.14
C PHE A 953 -22.16 -47.90 -14.92
N ALA A 954 -21.06 -47.38 -14.38
CA ALA A 954 -19.77 -47.36 -15.06
C ALA A 954 -19.29 -48.79 -15.40
N ARG A 955 -18.93 -49.02 -16.66
CA ARG A 955 -18.41 -50.31 -17.17
C ARG A 955 -16.91 -50.29 -17.46
N SER A 956 -16.31 -49.10 -17.48
CA SER A 956 -14.87 -48.90 -17.71
C SER A 956 -14.34 -47.76 -16.84
N GLN A 957 -13.01 -47.72 -16.67
CA GLN A 957 -12.33 -46.64 -15.93
C GLN A 957 -12.58 -45.26 -16.56
N GLY A 958 -12.62 -45.17 -17.90
CA GLY A 958 -12.90 -43.91 -18.60
C GLY A 958 -14.33 -43.39 -18.34
N GLN A 959 -15.33 -44.28 -18.36
CA GLN A 959 -16.71 -43.93 -18.00
C GLN A 959 -16.80 -43.48 -16.54
N LEU A 960 -16.10 -44.16 -15.63
CA LEU A 960 -16.07 -43.79 -14.23
C LEU A 960 -15.46 -42.39 -14.03
N ILE A 961 -14.36 -42.08 -14.72
CA ILE A 961 -13.74 -40.74 -14.70
C ILE A 961 -14.72 -39.67 -15.18
N ALA A 962 -15.45 -39.92 -16.27
CA ALA A 962 -16.44 -38.98 -16.79
C ALA A 962 -17.59 -38.75 -15.80
N TYR A 963 -18.13 -39.80 -15.17
CA TYR A 963 -19.23 -39.67 -14.21
C TYR A 963 -18.77 -38.99 -12.91
N LEU A 964 -17.56 -39.30 -12.44
CA LEU A 964 -16.93 -38.60 -11.32
C LEU A 964 -16.66 -37.14 -11.64
N ALA A 965 -16.32 -36.80 -12.88
CA ALA A 965 -16.14 -35.42 -13.29
C ALA A 965 -17.45 -34.62 -13.21
N VAL A 966 -18.58 -35.22 -13.61
CA VAL A 966 -19.92 -34.61 -13.47
C VAL A 966 -20.26 -34.40 -11.98
N MET A 967 -20.04 -35.42 -11.15
CA MET A 967 -20.27 -35.30 -9.70
C MET A 967 -19.37 -34.22 -9.08
N ALA A 968 -18.08 -34.21 -9.41
CA ALA A 968 -17.10 -33.27 -8.89
C ALA A 968 -17.39 -31.83 -9.34
N LEU A 969 -17.84 -31.63 -10.58
CA LEU A 969 -18.32 -30.34 -11.09
C LEU A 969 -19.51 -29.84 -10.27
N GLY A 970 -20.50 -30.70 -10.01
CA GLY A 970 -21.66 -30.38 -9.19
C GLY A 970 -21.29 -30.02 -7.75
N ALA A 971 -20.47 -30.85 -7.10
CA ALA A 971 -19.95 -30.61 -5.76
C ALA A 971 -19.10 -29.32 -5.67
N SER A 972 -18.38 -29.00 -6.75
CA SER A 972 -17.55 -27.81 -6.82
C SER A 972 -18.39 -26.53 -6.91
N LEU A 973 -19.55 -26.58 -7.56
CA LEU A 973 -20.49 -25.46 -7.64
C LEU A 973 -21.33 -25.30 -6.36
N ASN A 974 -21.78 -26.40 -5.75
CA ASN A 974 -22.70 -26.34 -4.61
C ASN A 974 -22.04 -25.90 -3.29
N GLY A 975 -20.81 -26.32 -2.99
CA GLY A 975 -20.16 -26.06 -1.70
C GLY A 975 -19.94 -24.57 -1.41
N PRO A 976 -19.31 -23.81 -2.32
CA PRO A 976 -19.08 -22.37 -2.13
C PRO A 976 -20.37 -21.54 -2.15
N THR A 977 -21.33 -21.88 -3.02
CA THR A 977 -22.61 -21.17 -3.11
C THR A 977 -23.47 -21.42 -1.87
N LEU A 978 -23.50 -22.65 -1.35
CA LEU A 978 -24.23 -22.96 -0.12
C LEU A 978 -23.66 -22.22 1.10
N ASN A 979 -22.33 -22.19 1.27
CA ASN A 979 -21.69 -21.48 2.39
C ASN A 979 -21.87 -19.95 2.28
N SER A 980 -21.87 -19.41 1.08
CA SER A 980 -22.14 -18.00 0.85
C SER A 980 -23.61 -17.65 1.13
N LEU A 981 -24.57 -18.43 0.64
CA LEU A 981 -25.99 -18.27 0.98
C LEU A 981 -26.25 -18.35 2.50
N ILE A 982 -25.57 -19.27 3.20
CA ILE A 982 -25.63 -19.35 4.68
C ILE A 982 -25.08 -18.05 5.29
N SER A 983 -23.93 -17.56 4.83
CA SER A 983 -23.32 -16.32 5.37
C SER A 983 -24.18 -15.08 5.15
N GLN A 984 -25.01 -15.04 4.11
CA GLN A 984 -25.93 -13.94 3.83
C GLN A 984 -27.12 -13.90 4.80
N GLN A 985 -27.42 -15.02 5.48
CA GLN A 985 -28.46 -15.10 6.52
C GLN A 985 -27.95 -14.63 7.90
N ALA A 986 -26.65 -14.34 8.04
CA ALA A 986 -26.05 -13.87 9.29
C ALA A 986 -26.16 -12.34 9.43
N GLY A 987 -26.50 -11.87 10.64
CA GLY A 987 -26.29 -10.47 10.99
C GLY A 987 -24.78 -10.14 11.10
N PRO A 988 -24.37 -8.86 11.01
CA PRO A 988 -22.96 -8.45 11.05
C PRO A 988 -22.17 -8.91 12.28
N SER A 989 -22.85 -9.23 13.39
CA SER A 989 -22.25 -9.71 14.64
C SER A 989 -22.28 -11.22 14.84
N GLU A 990 -22.80 -12.00 13.87
CA GLU A 990 -23.07 -13.44 14.03
C GLU A 990 -22.47 -14.30 12.91
N ILE A 991 -21.66 -13.71 12.03
CA ILE A 991 -21.05 -14.41 10.87
C ILE A 991 -20.22 -15.60 11.34
N GLY A 992 -19.36 -15.43 12.34
CA GLY A 992 -18.50 -16.50 12.87
C GLY A 992 -19.31 -17.62 13.51
N SER A 993 -20.31 -17.26 14.31
CA SER A 993 -21.24 -18.19 14.97
C SER A 993 -21.97 -19.05 13.94
N LEU A 994 -22.46 -18.43 12.86
CA LEU A 994 -23.19 -19.14 11.82
C LEU A 994 -22.28 -20.04 10.97
N MET A 995 -21.06 -19.59 10.61
CA MET A 995 -20.07 -20.44 9.94
C MET A 995 -19.62 -21.61 10.83
N GLY A 996 -19.51 -21.41 12.14
CA GLY A 996 -19.23 -22.47 13.10
C GLY A 996 -20.35 -23.51 13.19
N ILE A 997 -21.61 -23.07 13.14
CA ILE A 997 -22.79 -23.95 13.08
C ILE A 997 -22.83 -24.73 11.76
N SER A 998 -22.56 -24.07 10.63
CA SER A 998 -22.44 -24.68 9.31
C SER A 998 -21.41 -25.82 9.34
N GLN A 999 -20.21 -25.56 9.87
CA GLN A 999 -19.16 -26.56 10.00
C GLN A 999 -19.55 -27.71 10.93
N GLY A 1000 -20.29 -27.43 12.00
CA GLY A 1000 -20.86 -28.46 12.88
C GLY A 1000 -21.84 -29.39 12.14
N MET A 1001 -22.75 -28.84 11.33
CA MET A 1001 -23.69 -29.65 10.52
C MET A 1001 -22.96 -30.53 9.50
N ALA A 1002 -21.93 -29.99 8.85
CA ALA A 1002 -21.10 -30.78 7.94
C ALA A 1002 -20.36 -31.91 8.68
N ALA A 1003 -19.88 -31.65 9.90
CA ALA A 1003 -19.24 -32.65 10.75
C ALA A 1003 -20.21 -33.75 11.19
N LEU A 1004 -21.46 -33.41 11.53
CA LEU A 1004 -22.52 -34.39 11.80
C LEU A 1004 -22.75 -35.31 10.59
N GLY A 1005 -22.78 -34.73 9.38
CA GLY A 1005 -22.87 -35.51 8.15
C GLY A 1005 -21.70 -36.48 7.99
N ARG A 1006 -20.47 -36.03 8.28
CA ARG A 1006 -19.26 -36.88 8.25
C ARG A 1006 -19.23 -37.97 9.31
N VAL A 1007 -19.93 -37.81 10.44
CA VAL A 1007 -20.09 -38.87 11.44
C VAL A 1007 -21.05 -39.95 10.95
N VAL A 1008 -22.15 -39.57 10.30
CA VAL A 1008 -23.21 -40.50 9.85
C VAL A 1008 -22.87 -41.17 8.52
N GLY A 1009 -22.26 -40.45 7.58
CA GLY A 1009 -22.11 -40.89 6.19
C GLY A 1009 -21.32 -42.17 5.98
N PRO A 1010 -20.12 -42.37 6.58
CA PRO A 1010 -19.34 -43.59 6.37
C PRO A 1010 -20.09 -44.86 6.80
N THR A 1011 -20.80 -44.80 7.94
CA THR A 1011 -21.65 -45.88 8.46
C THR A 1011 -22.83 -46.15 7.53
N TRP A 1012 -23.50 -45.09 7.07
CA TRP A 1012 -24.59 -45.16 6.09
C TRP A 1012 -24.14 -45.82 4.78
N GLY A 1013 -23.01 -45.39 4.22
CA GLY A 1013 -22.44 -45.93 2.99
C GLY A 1013 -22.05 -47.41 3.11
N GLY A 1014 -21.47 -47.81 4.25
CA GLY A 1014 -21.11 -49.21 4.51
C GLY A 1014 -22.32 -50.14 4.61
N ILE A 1015 -23.35 -49.74 5.38
CA ILE A 1015 -24.60 -50.52 5.52
C ILE A 1015 -25.28 -50.68 4.16
N LEU A 1016 -25.43 -49.60 3.40
CA LEU A 1016 -26.05 -49.65 2.08
C LEU A 1016 -25.25 -50.53 1.09
N PHE A 1017 -23.92 -50.48 1.12
CA PHE A 1017 -23.09 -51.31 0.25
C PHE A 1017 -23.24 -52.81 0.58
N GLY A 1018 -23.47 -53.12 1.86
CA GLY A 1018 -23.79 -54.47 2.33
C GLY A 1018 -25.11 -55.01 1.78
N LEU A 1019 -26.12 -54.15 1.56
CA LEU A 1019 -27.38 -54.51 0.92
C LEU A 1019 -27.22 -54.73 -0.59
N SER A 1020 -26.54 -53.80 -1.27
CA SER A 1020 -26.24 -53.90 -2.70
C SER A 1020 -25.14 -52.91 -3.08
N PHE A 1021 -24.28 -53.28 -4.04
CA PHE A 1021 -23.19 -52.40 -4.48
C PHE A 1021 -23.67 -51.10 -5.16
N TRP A 1022 -24.92 -51.06 -5.63
CA TRP A 1022 -25.56 -49.87 -6.23
C TRP A 1022 -26.14 -48.92 -5.19
N ALA A 1023 -26.59 -49.46 -4.05
CA ALA A 1023 -27.44 -48.76 -3.11
C ALA A 1023 -26.81 -47.49 -2.49
N PRO A 1024 -25.50 -47.44 -2.14
CA PRO A 1024 -24.88 -46.22 -1.61
C PRO A 1024 -24.98 -45.04 -2.57
N PHE A 1025 -24.80 -45.27 -3.86
CA PHE A 1025 -24.77 -44.22 -4.87
C PHE A 1025 -26.17 -43.74 -5.21
N LEU A 1026 -27.13 -44.66 -5.40
CA LEU A 1026 -28.51 -44.32 -5.72
C LEU A 1026 -29.23 -43.67 -4.53
N ALA A 1027 -29.09 -44.20 -3.32
CA ALA A 1027 -29.68 -43.59 -2.12
C ALA A 1027 -29.10 -42.20 -1.88
N THR A 1028 -27.80 -42.01 -2.10
CA THR A 1028 -27.16 -40.70 -1.98
C THR A 1028 -27.58 -39.75 -3.09
N ALA A 1029 -27.75 -40.22 -4.32
CA ALA A 1029 -28.29 -39.42 -5.42
C ALA A 1029 -29.70 -38.91 -5.08
N VAL A 1030 -30.55 -39.76 -4.50
CA VAL A 1030 -31.89 -39.38 -4.02
C VAL A 1030 -31.80 -38.35 -2.89
N LEU A 1031 -30.94 -38.55 -1.89
CA LEU A 1031 -30.74 -37.61 -0.79
C LEU A 1031 -30.28 -36.22 -1.29
N VAL A 1032 -29.33 -36.18 -2.24
CA VAL A 1032 -28.88 -34.92 -2.85
C VAL A 1032 -29.97 -34.33 -3.74
N PHE A 1033 -30.75 -35.13 -4.46
CA PHE A 1033 -31.89 -34.65 -5.26
C PHE A 1033 -32.97 -34.00 -4.39
N PHE A 1034 -33.23 -34.49 -3.17
CA PHE A 1034 -34.13 -33.81 -2.23
C PHE A 1034 -33.67 -32.38 -1.91
N THR A 1035 -32.36 -32.11 -1.89
CA THR A 1035 -31.84 -30.74 -1.70
C THR A 1035 -32.17 -29.83 -2.88
N VAL A 1036 -32.28 -30.36 -4.11
CA VAL A 1036 -32.73 -29.63 -5.30
C VAL A 1036 -34.19 -29.21 -5.13
N LEU A 1037 -35.07 -30.12 -4.70
CA LEU A 1037 -36.48 -29.82 -4.46
C LEU A 1037 -36.67 -28.77 -3.36
N MET A 1038 -35.88 -28.86 -2.28
CA MET A 1038 -35.87 -27.84 -1.22
C MET A 1038 -35.41 -26.50 -1.77
N ALA A 1039 -34.36 -26.48 -2.60
CA ALA A 1039 -33.80 -25.26 -3.20
C ALA A 1039 -34.75 -24.58 -4.19
N LEU A 1040 -35.49 -25.35 -5.00
CA LEU A 1040 -36.48 -24.83 -5.94
C LEU A 1040 -37.67 -24.15 -5.23
N ARG A 1041 -38.10 -24.69 -4.08
CA ARG A 1041 -39.13 -24.04 -3.24
C ARG A 1041 -38.68 -22.67 -2.70
N LEU A 1042 -37.38 -22.44 -2.50
CA LEU A 1042 -36.83 -21.15 -2.04
C LEU A 1042 -37.02 -20.02 -3.06
N GLY A 1043 -37.12 -20.32 -4.37
CA GLY A 1043 -37.31 -19.32 -5.43
C GLY A 1043 -38.75 -18.85 -5.61
N SER A 1044 -39.73 -19.70 -5.28
CA SER A 1044 -41.16 -19.40 -5.45
C SER A 1044 -41.71 -18.38 -4.44
N SER A 1045 -41.08 -18.24 -3.26
CA SER A 1045 -41.57 -17.38 -2.17
C SER A 1045 -41.20 -15.89 -2.33
N GLU A 1046 -40.24 -15.54 -3.18
CA GLU A 1046 -39.85 -14.15 -3.45
C GLU A 1046 -40.68 -13.52 -4.57
N ALA A 1047 -41.12 -14.30 -5.56
CA ALA A 1047 -42.00 -13.84 -6.64
C ALA A 1047 -43.38 -13.37 -6.15
N ALA A 1048 -43.78 -13.77 -4.94
CA ALA A 1048 -45.00 -13.29 -4.27
C ALA A 1048 -44.81 -11.98 -3.49
N LYS A 1049 -43.57 -11.46 -3.36
CA LYS A 1049 -43.27 -10.15 -2.73
C LYS A 1049 -43.06 -9.03 -3.75
N THR A 1050 -42.93 -9.35 -5.02
CA THR A 1050 -42.81 -8.41 -6.15
C THR A 1050 -44.09 -8.26 -6.96
N ARG A 1051 -45.24 -8.70 -6.42
CA ARG A 1051 -46.58 -8.41 -6.95
C ARG A 1051 -47.38 -7.59 -5.98
#